data_AF-A0A1V5WDC0-F1
#
_entry.id   AF-A0A1V5WDC0-F1
#
_cell.length_a   1.000
_cell.length_b   1.000
_cell.length_c   1.000
_cell.angle_alpha   90.00
_cell.angle_beta   90.00
_cell.angle_gamma   90.00
#
_symmetry.space_group_name_H-M   'P 1'
#
loop_
_entity.id
_entity.type
_entity.pdbx_description
1 polymer ?
#
loop_
_entity_poly.entity_id
_entity_poly.type
_entity_poly.pdbx_seq_one_letter_code
_entity_poly.pdbx_strand_id
1 'polypeptide(L)'
;MKRLQRLLLLGLLMLLPACVHSAGPTAISGDFTPGEHTAFFVDVAHEDGVWIAPATLAALGVDVKASAAPTLRLSWKGRPLPTRAIEEDGQWGLFFFAPAFHTRYTQETSFLLELGETGTPLPSRTPEATPAPAQPGLAQATWEEDRRYLPQATAEIPWFWQPLYAPGELASTLTLTDAVAGPLTVTVRLWSHTRFTPSPDHRLQLYWDEALQGQWDWSGQGMQTFTASWDEATPQGAHRLTLKTPAISDAGVAIVWIDGWDITYPRASVPPDGLLQAQGQTLAVGQSGLMVLDVTDPLAPIELGQTSAAGAITAGPGRRYWIGDLKTVAAPVRLRPALAVEEAALAETTYLVIAPAAAHAALAPLLAHRQAEGLFTAIVTPQAVYDTFGAGRADPEAINALVRSLPNLRYLLLAGDGVADPAGYDADAGPLRVVVPFTRTTVLGETPADGRYSLNAAGEPTVAVGRFPAETVAGIQVMVEKTLNWETAQRPPTPIFVADDEPAFSDMLAEIIPLVPGGEQAERLDAGEEDSREHLLTALNRGPSWFNYSGHGSLSRLCDEEILTLNDGQNWKQPSVVIAWTCLAGHFAHPTQASLAEAWMQTPVGGAVAFLGPVGETTTFEQRSAARVFYQALAQQSRLGDAWLQVLQDKNNAADVRWGFLILGDPALHVEPAP
;
A
#
# COMPACT_ATOMS: atom_id res chain seq x y z
N MET A 1 -9.66 11.05 10.89
CA MET A 1 -9.47 10.23 12.12
C MET A 1 -8.64 8.96 11.88
N LYS A 2 -8.15 8.66 10.66
CA LYS A 2 -7.48 7.39 10.32
C LYS A 2 -6.05 7.21 10.88
N ARG A 3 -5.25 8.27 11.03
CA ARG A 3 -3.89 8.21 11.64
C ARG A 3 -3.79 8.81 13.06
N LEU A 4 -4.72 9.66 13.48
CA LEU A 4 -4.61 10.41 14.75
C LEU A 4 -4.68 9.52 16.01
N GLN A 5 -5.24 8.30 15.92
CA GLN A 5 -5.25 7.36 17.04
C GLN A 5 -3.89 6.70 17.32
N ARG A 6 -2.86 6.87 16.46
CA ARG A 6 -1.53 6.27 16.64
C ARG A 6 -0.43 7.25 17.08
N LEU A 7 -0.66 8.56 17.05
CA LEU A 7 0.34 9.58 17.41
C LEU A 7 0.03 10.22 18.77
N LEU A 8 0.29 9.46 19.84
CA LEU A 8 0.42 10.02 21.20
C LEU A 8 1.89 9.88 21.64
N LEU A 9 2.63 10.98 21.40
CA LEU A 9 3.75 11.51 22.19
C LEU A 9 4.90 10.56 22.57
N LEU A 10 6.00 10.55 21.79
CA LEU A 10 7.35 10.33 22.35
C LEU A 10 8.41 10.99 21.46
N GLY A 11 9.03 12.06 21.97
CA GLY A 11 10.36 12.47 21.52
C GLY A 11 11.35 11.42 22.04
N LEU A 12 11.82 10.54 21.16
CA LEU A 12 12.69 9.42 21.51
C LEU A 12 14.10 9.70 20.98
N LEU A 13 15.10 9.55 21.85
CA LEU A 13 16.46 9.24 21.44
C LEU A 13 16.37 8.09 20.42
N MET A 14 16.89 8.28 19.20
CA MET A 14 17.10 7.17 18.25
C MET A 14 18.27 6.30 18.76
N LEU A 15 18.00 5.55 19.81
CA LEU A 15 18.77 4.35 20.12
C LEU A 15 18.35 3.31 19.09
N LEU A 16 19.32 2.79 18.31
CA LEU A 16 19.15 1.50 17.65
C LEU A 16 18.70 0.51 18.74
N PRO A 17 17.48 -0.05 18.69
CA PRO A 17 17.17 -1.14 19.59
C PRO A 17 18.10 -2.28 19.19
N ALA A 18 19.00 -2.68 20.09
CA ALA A 18 19.42 -4.06 20.12
C ALA A 18 18.15 -4.86 20.44
N CYS A 19 17.36 -5.18 19.41
CA CYS A 19 16.25 -6.11 19.54
C CYS A 19 16.86 -7.40 20.10
N VAL A 20 16.49 -7.73 21.33
CA VAL A 20 16.73 -9.06 21.86
C VAL A 20 15.77 -9.96 21.09
N HIS A 21 16.21 -10.42 19.92
CA HIS A 21 15.51 -11.42 19.14
C HIS A 21 15.56 -12.71 19.97
N SER A 22 14.40 -13.14 20.46
CA SER A 22 14.28 -14.45 21.09
C SER A 22 13.86 -15.45 20.02
N ALA A 23 14.54 -16.60 19.96
CA ALA A 23 14.17 -17.78 19.16
C ALA A 23 12.88 -18.48 19.69
N GLY A 24 11.92 -17.68 20.17
CA GLY A 24 10.64 -18.14 20.70
C GLY A 24 9.70 -18.66 19.62
N PRO A 25 8.57 -19.26 20.01
CA PRO A 25 7.60 -19.76 19.05
C PRO A 25 7.04 -18.61 18.21
N THR A 26 7.01 -18.81 16.88
CA THR A 26 6.38 -17.87 15.96
C THR A 26 4.87 -17.82 16.17
N ALA A 27 4.28 -16.64 16.03
CA ALA A 27 2.83 -16.51 15.97
C ALA A 27 2.28 -17.26 14.76
N ILE A 28 1.21 -18.03 14.98
CA ILE A 28 0.47 -18.72 13.91
C ILE A 28 -0.91 -18.07 13.85
N SER A 29 -1.32 -17.63 12.66
CA SER A 29 -2.64 -17.02 12.45
C SER A 29 -3.64 -17.99 11.83
N GLY A 30 -4.92 -17.70 12.08
CA GLY A 30 -6.04 -18.53 11.65
C GLY A 30 -6.38 -19.67 12.61
N ASP A 31 -7.62 -20.14 12.53
CA ASP A 31 -8.10 -21.31 13.23
C ASP A 31 -8.02 -22.52 12.29
N PHE A 32 -7.11 -23.46 12.57
CA PHE A 32 -7.01 -24.73 11.84
C PHE A 32 -6.56 -25.86 12.77
N THR A 33 -6.81 -27.09 12.36
CA THR A 33 -6.32 -28.28 13.06
C THR A 33 -4.94 -28.65 12.54
N PRO A 34 -3.95 -28.97 13.39
CA PRO A 34 -2.64 -29.43 12.92
C PRO A 34 -2.76 -30.60 11.92
N GLY A 35 -2.11 -30.48 10.77
CA GLY A 35 -2.21 -31.44 9.65
C GLY A 35 -3.38 -31.23 8.68
N GLU A 36 -4.25 -30.24 8.91
CA GLU A 36 -5.33 -29.87 7.98
C GLU A 36 -4.80 -29.25 6.68
N HIS A 37 -3.75 -28.44 6.79
CA HIS A 37 -3.10 -27.78 5.66
C HIS A 37 -1.72 -28.39 5.42
N THR A 38 -1.35 -28.51 4.15
CA THR A 38 -0.01 -28.97 3.71
C THR A 38 0.87 -27.83 3.25
N ALA A 39 0.38 -26.58 3.22
CA ALA A 39 1.12 -25.42 2.79
C ALA A 39 0.81 -24.20 3.66
N PHE A 40 1.84 -23.42 3.97
CA PHE A 40 1.78 -22.26 4.85
C PHE A 40 2.62 -21.13 4.28
N PHE A 41 2.18 -19.89 4.44
CA PHE A 41 3.05 -18.74 4.21
C PHE A 41 3.82 -18.39 5.49
N VAL A 42 5.10 -18.06 5.33
CA VAL A 42 6.03 -17.61 6.35
C VAL A 42 6.35 -16.15 6.04
N ASP A 43 5.88 -15.24 6.88
CA ASP A 43 6.04 -13.79 6.68
C ASP A 43 7.24 -13.28 7.49
N VAL A 44 8.14 -12.54 6.85
CA VAL A 44 9.33 -11.94 7.47
C VAL A 44 9.40 -10.44 7.18
N ALA A 45 9.90 -9.65 8.12
CA ALA A 45 10.01 -8.19 7.97
C ALA A 45 11.41 -7.71 7.55
N HIS A 46 12.45 -8.48 7.85
CA HIS A 46 13.85 -8.05 7.73
C HIS A 46 14.69 -9.09 6.98
N GLU A 47 15.74 -8.61 6.32
CA GLU A 47 16.74 -9.46 5.70
C GLU A 47 17.64 -10.04 6.79
N ASP A 48 17.48 -11.32 7.11
CA ASP A 48 18.21 -11.98 8.20
C ASP A 48 18.18 -13.51 8.08
N GLY A 49 18.94 -14.19 8.93
CA GLY A 49 18.71 -15.60 9.25
C GLY A 49 17.38 -15.75 10.00
N VAL A 50 16.61 -16.77 9.65
CA VAL A 50 15.29 -17.03 10.23
C VAL A 50 15.21 -18.46 10.74
N TRP A 51 14.71 -18.60 11.97
CA TRP A 51 14.50 -19.89 12.63
C TRP A 51 13.03 -20.18 12.86
N ILE A 52 12.56 -21.29 12.30
CA ILE A 52 11.25 -21.86 12.62
C ILE A 52 11.46 -22.95 13.67
N ALA A 53 11.12 -22.63 14.91
CA ALA A 53 11.35 -23.50 16.06
C ALA A 53 10.57 -24.83 15.95
N PRO A 54 11.05 -25.92 16.57
CA PRO A 54 10.36 -27.21 16.57
C PRO A 54 8.92 -27.13 17.10
N ALA A 55 8.66 -26.28 18.10
CA ALA A 55 7.32 -26.07 18.63
C ALA A 55 6.35 -25.50 17.57
N THR A 56 6.84 -24.57 16.73
CA THR A 56 6.07 -24.00 15.61
C THR A 56 5.81 -25.05 14.55
N LEU A 57 6.82 -25.82 14.12
CA LEU A 57 6.63 -26.90 13.14
C LEU A 57 5.65 -27.98 13.64
N ALA A 58 5.74 -28.36 14.91
CA ALA A 58 4.80 -29.31 15.52
C ALA A 58 3.36 -28.79 15.50
N ALA A 59 3.14 -27.49 15.70
CA ALA A 59 1.82 -26.87 15.61
C ALA A 59 1.26 -26.86 14.17
N LEU A 60 2.12 -26.92 13.15
CA LEU A 60 1.68 -27.12 11.75
C LEU A 60 1.33 -28.58 11.44
N GLY A 61 1.63 -29.53 12.34
CA GLY A 61 1.44 -30.96 12.14
C GLY A 61 2.68 -31.73 11.67
N VAL A 62 3.87 -31.12 11.73
CA VAL A 62 5.14 -31.80 11.39
C VAL A 62 5.58 -32.71 12.55
N ASP A 63 5.95 -33.95 12.26
CA ASP A 63 6.58 -34.83 13.24
C ASP A 63 8.04 -34.42 13.49
N VAL A 64 8.22 -33.50 14.45
CA VAL A 64 9.54 -32.99 14.80
C VAL A 64 10.40 -33.99 15.56
N LYS A 65 9.88 -35.12 16.02
CA LYS A 65 10.64 -36.16 16.75
C LYS A 65 11.01 -37.36 15.88
N ALA A 66 10.76 -37.26 14.58
CA ALA A 66 11.14 -38.28 13.62
C ALA A 66 12.65 -38.53 13.62
N SER A 67 13.06 -39.77 13.33
CA SER A 67 14.47 -40.17 13.28
C SER A 67 15.26 -39.55 12.11
N ALA A 68 14.56 -38.93 11.16
CA ALA A 68 15.14 -38.21 10.03
C ALA A 68 14.53 -36.81 9.95
N ALA A 69 15.25 -35.88 9.34
CA ALA A 69 14.78 -34.52 9.14
C ALA A 69 13.45 -34.48 8.37
N PRO A 70 12.52 -33.59 8.75
CA PRO A 70 11.24 -33.47 8.07
C PRO A 70 11.42 -32.99 6.62
N THR A 71 10.61 -33.55 5.72
CA THR A 71 10.59 -33.14 4.31
C THR A 71 9.81 -31.83 4.19
N LEU A 72 10.51 -30.72 4.00
CA LEU A 72 9.94 -29.37 3.91
C LEU A 72 10.51 -28.63 2.71
N ARG A 73 9.66 -28.01 1.87
CA ARG A 73 10.08 -27.14 0.77
C ARG A 73 9.70 -25.70 1.05
N LEU A 74 10.70 -24.81 1.04
CA LEU A 74 10.47 -23.37 1.09
C LEU A 74 10.65 -22.77 -0.31
N SER A 75 9.80 -21.83 -0.70
CA SER A 75 9.93 -21.13 -1.99
C SER A 75 9.46 -19.68 -1.93
N TRP A 76 9.95 -18.86 -2.86
CA TRP A 76 9.50 -17.50 -3.09
C TRP A 76 9.12 -17.34 -4.56
N LYS A 77 7.85 -16.99 -4.83
CA LYS A 77 7.32 -16.92 -6.21
C LYS A 77 7.63 -18.19 -7.04
N GLY A 78 7.55 -19.36 -6.40
CA GLY A 78 7.84 -20.66 -7.02
C GLY A 78 9.34 -21.00 -7.19
N ARG A 79 10.27 -20.08 -6.89
CA ARG A 79 11.71 -20.37 -6.84
C ARG A 79 12.03 -21.04 -5.50
N PRO A 80 12.57 -22.27 -5.47
CA PRO A 80 12.97 -22.92 -4.22
C PRO A 80 14.03 -22.09 -3.48
N LEU A 81 13.87 -21.96 -2.16
CA LEU A 81 14.89 -21.38 -1.28
C LEU A 81 15.67 -22.49 -0.56
N PRO A 82 17.00 -22.34 -0.42
CA PRO A 82 17.79 -23.27 0.36
C PRO A 82 17.48 -23.19 1.85
N THR A 83 17.31 -24.35 2.50
CA THR A 83 17.02 -24.46 3.94
C THR A 83 17.93 -25.46 4.63
N ARG A 84 18.05 -25.36 5.95
CA ARG A 84 18.81 -26.29 6.79
C ARG A 84 17.92 -26.79 7.93
N ALA A 85 17.62 -28.07 7.95
CA ALA A 85 17.02 -28.72 9.11
C ALA A 85 18.07 -28.90 10.20
N ILE A 86 17.73 -28.53 11.44
CA ILE A 86 18.62 -28.60 12.59
C ILE A 86 17.89 -29.33 13.71
N GLU A 87 18.55 -30.29 14.34
CA GLU A 87 18.03 -31.02 15.50
C GLU A 87 18.53 -30.36 16.80
N GLU A 88 17.60 -29.96 17.65
CA GLU A 88 17.85 -29.47 19.01
C GLU A 88 17.03 -30.27 20.02
N ASP A 89 17.69 -30.80 21.06
CA ASP A 89 17.06 -31.62 22.10
C ASP A 89 16.18 -32.78 21.57
N GLY A 90 16.58 -33.37 20.45
CA GLY A 90 15.86 -34.46 19.79
C GLY A 90 14.62 -34.00 19.00
N GLN A 91 14.53 -32.72 18.66
CA GLN A 91 13.45 -32.13 17.87
C GLN A 91 13.98 -31.32 16.69
N TRP A 92 13.37 -31.49 15.53
CA TRP A 92 13.75 -30.77 14.31
C TRP A 92 13.13 -29.38 14.23
N GLY A 93 13.96 -28.38 13.93
CA GLY A 93 13.57 -27.05 13.47
C GLY A 93 14.12 -26.76 12.06
N LEU A 94 13.75 -25.61 11.50
CA LEU A 94 14.14 -25.21 10.14
C LEU A 94 14.79 -23.84 10.15
N PHE A 95 16.01 -23.76 9.62
CA PHE A 95 16.71 -22.52 9.37
C PHE A 95 16.72 -22.17 7.88
N PHE A 96 16.61 -20.89 7.55
CA PHE A 96 16.87 -20.35 6.22
C PHE A 96 17.33 -18.90 6.30
N PHE A 97 17.98 -18.39 5.25
CA PHE A 97 18.24 -16.96 5.11
C PHE A 97 17.10 -16.33 4.31
N ALA A 98 16.52 -15.26 4.83
CA ALA A 98 15.36 -14.61 4.25
C ALA A 98 15.76 -13.23 3.71
N PRO A 99 15.61 -12.95 2.40
CA PRO A 99 15.62 -11.58 1.91
C PRO A 99 14.40 -10.77 2.38
N ALA A 100 14.58 -9.46 2.52
CA ALA A 100 13.48 -8.51 2.62
C ALA A 100 13.24 -7.83 1.26
N PHE A 101 12.07 -8.08 0.67
CA PHE A 101 11.60 -7.48 -0.57
C PHE A 101 10.34 -6.67 -0.32
N HIS A 102 10.50 -5.52 0.34
CA HIS A 102 9.42 -4.56 0.57
C HIS A 102 8.81 -4.09 -0.74
N THR A 103 7.53 -3.72 -0.68
CA THR A 103 6.80 -3.13 -1.80
C THR A 103 6.00 -1.94 -1.29
N ARG A 104 5.40 -1.16 -2.20
CA ARG A 104 4.48 -0.09 -1.81
C ARG A 104 3.22 -0.53 -1.05
N TYR A 105 2.99 -1.83 -0.88
CA TYR A 105 1.79 -2.41 -0.26
C TYR A 105 2.10 -3.27 0.97
N THR A 106 3.36 -3.65 1.16
CA THR A 106 3.75 -4.52 2.28
C THR A 106 5.22 -4.32 2.63
N GLN A 107 5.50 -4.27 3.93
CA GLN A 107 6.84 -4.32 4.53
C GLN A 107 7.27 -5.76 4.86
N GLU A 108 6.44 -6.75 4.51
CA GLU A 108 6.70 -8.16 4.74
C GLU A 108 7.04 -8.89 3.43
N THR A 109 7.90 -9.90 3.54
CA THR A 109 8.14 -10.87 2.47
C THR A 109 7.56 -12.21 2.89
N SER A 110 6.63 -12.72 2.07
CA SER A 110 6.00 -14.02 2.28
C SER A 110 6.72 -15.12 1.51
N PHE A 111 7.07 -16.20 2.19
CA PHE A 111 7.62 -17.42 1.60
C PHE A 111 6.63 -18.56 1.75
N LEU A 112 6.48 -19.39 0.72
CA LEU A 112 5.62 -20.57 0.78
C LEU A 112 6.41 -21.76 1.34
N LEU A 113 5.97 -22.27 2.49
CA LEU A 113 6.44 -23.49 3.14
C LEU A 113 5.46 -24.64 2.86
N GLU A 114 5.91 -25.66 2.15
CA GLU A 114 5.14 -26.85 1.81
C GLU A 114 5.64 -28.04 2.63
N LEU A 115 4.70 -28.71 3.32
CA LEU A 115 4.96 -29.86 4.17
C LEU A 115 4.92 -31.15 3.35
N GLY A 116 5.88 -32.05 3.58
CA GLY A 116 6.00 -33.32 2.86
C GLY A 116 6.67 -33.21 1.49
N GLU A 117 6.94 -31.98 1.01
CA GLU A 117 7.59 -31.71 -0.27
C GLU A 117 9.11 -31.60 -0.12
N THR A 118 9.85 -32.17 -1.06
CA THR A 118 11.32 -32.18 -1.01
C THR A 118 11.87 -30.76 -1.20
N GLY A 119 12.55 -30.25 -0.17
CA GLY A 119 13.21 -28.95 -0.19
C GLY A 119 14.57 -28.93 -0.88
N THR A 120 15.10 -27.72 -1.04
CA THR A 120 16.49 -27.52 -1.50
C THR A 120 17.38 -27.40 -0.26
N PRO A 121 18.36 -28.29 -0.04
CA PRO A 121 19.26 -28.16 1.09
C PRO A 121 20.18 -26.95 0.91
N LEU A 122 20.51 -26.27 2.01
CA LEU A 122 21.48 -25.18 2.04
C LEU A 122 22.84 -25.71 1.56
N PRO A 123 23.35 -25.24 0.40
CA PRO A 123 24.62 -25.71 -0.11
C PRO A 123 25.75 -25.24 0.79
N SER A 124 26.74 -26.11 1.02
CA SER A 124 27.93 -25.78 1.79
C SER A 124 29.17 -25.77 0.90
N ARG A 125 30.10 -24.88 1.22
CA ARG A 125 31.41 -24.77 0.56
C ARG A 125 32.46 -24.42 1.59
N THR A 126 33.47 -25.27 1.75
CA THR A 126 34.66 -24.94 2.54
C THR A 126 35.52 -23.95 1.76
N PRO A 127 35.70 -22.70 2.24
CA PRO A 127 36.58 -21.77 1.56
C PRO A 127 38.05 -22.15 1.76
N GLU A 128 38.88 -21.94 0.73
CA GLU A 128 40.32 -22.08 0.86
C GLU A 128 40.87 -20.99 1.78
N ALA A 129 41.76 -21.36 2.71
CA ALA A 129 42.34 -20.42 3.65
C ALA A 129 43.21 -19.39 2.92
N THR A 130 42.88 -18.11 3.06
CA THR A 130 43.70 -17.02 2.53
C THR A 130 44.63 -16.49 3.63
N PRO A 131 45.96 -16.59 3.50
CA PRO A 131 46.90 -16.04 4.46
C PRO A 131 46.99 -14.52 4.27
N ALA A 132 46.06 -13.78 4.88
CA ALA A 132 46.04 -12.33 4.89
C ALA A 132 45.50 -11.82 6.25
N PRO A 133 45.89 -10.61 6.69
CA PRO A 133 45.32 -10.03 7.90
C PRO A 133 43.81 -9.86 7.74
N ALA A 134 43.06 -10.06 8.83
CA ALA A 134 41.62 -9.84 8.84
C ALA A 134 41.30 -8.37 8.55
N GLN A 135 40.34 -8.11 7.66
CA GLN A 135 39.92 -6.75 7.31
C GLN A 135 38.52 -6.48 7.86
N PRO A 136 38.24 -5.24 8.32
CA PRO A 136 36.88 -4.81 8.65
C PRO A 136 35.91 -5.02 7.48
N GLY A 137 34.67 -5.39 7.78
CA GLY A 137 33.58 -5.38 6.79
C GLY A 137 32.87 -4.03 6.76
N LEU A 138 32.20 -3.71 5.65
CA LEU A 138 31.30 -2.58 5.57
C LEU A 138 29.92 -2.98 6.09
N ALA A 139 29.40 -2.21 7.03
CA ALA A 139 28.01 -2.25 7.46
C ALA A 139 27.27 -1.04 6.88
N GLN A 140 25.98 -1.19 6.64
CA GLN A 140 25.09 -0.10 6.26
C GLN A 140 23.99 0.04 7.31
N ALA A 141 23.69 1.28 7.69
CA ALA A 141 22.56 1.63 8.52
C ALA A 141 21.70 2.68 7.81
N THR A 142 20.38 2.60 7.95
CA THR A 142 19.41 3.46 7.27
C THR A 142 18.56 4.20 8.30
N TRP A 143 18.30 5.48 8.03
CA TRP A 143 17.38 6.32 8.81
C TRP A 143 16.37 6.96 7.87
N GLU A 144 15.10 6.67 8.11
CA GLU A 144 13.96 7.24 7.39
C GLU A 144 12.74 7.26 8.32
N GLU A 145 11.76 8.12 8.01
CA GLU A 145 10.46 8.09 8.70
C GLU A 145 9.32 8.45 7.72
N ASP A 146 8.25 7.65 7.68
CA ASP A 146 7.10 7.88 6.79
C ASP A 146 6.02 8.78 7.43
N ARG A 147 6.32 10.08 7.55
CA ARG A 147 5.42 11.04 8.24
C ARG A 147 4.40 11.70 7.32
N ARG A 148 4.80 12.08 6.11
CA ARG A 148 3.95 12.85 5.19
C ARG A 148 3.86 12.19 3.82
N TYR A 149 2.63 11.91 3.41
CA TYR A 149 2.32 11.48 2.04
C TYR A 149 2.25 12.69 1.10
N LEU A 150 3.01 12.64 0.00
CA LEU A 150 3.12 13.70 -1.01
C LEU A 150 2.96 13.11 -2.41
N PRO A 151 1.72 12.86 -2.87
CA PRO A 151 1.46 12.10 -4.10
C PRO A 151 2.08 12.73 -5.36
N GLN A 152 2.42 14.02 -5.32
CA GLN A 152 3.11 14.71 -6.42
C GLN A 152 4.56 14.28 -6.60
N ALA A 153 5.19 13.66 -5.59
CA ALA A 153 6.54 13.14 -5.71
C ALA A 153 6.57 11.91 -6.64
N THR A 154 7.62 11.79 -7.45
CA THR A 154 7.81 10.66 -8.37
C THR A 154 8.57 9.50 -7.73
N ALA A 155 8.61 9.45 -6.39
CA ALA A 155 9.11 8.31 -5.63
C ALA A 155 8.18 7.11 -5.83
N GLU A 156 8.73 5.89 -5.70
CA GLU A 156 7.93 4.66 -5.73
C GLU A 156 6.92 4.62 -4.58
N ILE A 157 7.32 5.12 -3.42
CA ILE A 157 6.52 5.28 -2.22
C ILE A 157 6.63 6.75 -1.81
N PRO A 158 5.61 7.60 -2.06
CA PRO A 158 5.74 9.04 -1.85
C PRO A 158 5.45 9.45 -0.40
N TRP A 159 6.06 8.74 0.55
CA TRP A 159 6.10 9.10 1.96
C TRP A 159 7.45 9.73 2.29
N PHE A 160 7.43 10.78 3.10
CA PHE A 160 8.62 11.57 3.44
C PHE A 160 8.65 11.90 4.93
N TRP A 161 9.85 12.08 5.45
CA TRP A 161 10.09 12.41 6.85
C TRP A 161 9.64 13.82 7.20
N GLN A 162 10.20 14.84 6.57
CA GLN A 162 9.85 16.23 6.85
C GLN A 162 10.39 17.21 5.80
N PRO A 163 9.79 18.40 5.67
CA PRO A 163 10.31 19.42 4.79
C PRO A 163 11.51 20.14 5.43
N LEU A 164 12.41 20.62 4.57
CA LEU A 164 13.50 21.51 4.91
C LEU A 164 13.44 22.71 3.96
N TYR A 165 13.28 23.91 4.54
CA TYR A 165 13.10 25.18 3.84
C TYR A 165 14.42 25.95 3.81
N ALA A 166 14.76 26.58 2.68
CA ALA A 166 15.94 27.43 2.58
C ALA A 166 15.64 28.90 2.98
N PRO A 167 16.40 29.54 3.89
CA PRO A 167 17.48 28.96 4.67
C PRO A 167 16.98 28.08 5.83
N GLY A 168 17.60 26.92 6.06
CA GLY A 168 17.23 26.04 7.16
C GLY A 168 18.21 24.90 7.40
N GLU A 169 18.10 24.24 8.55
CA GLU A 169 18.92 23.09 8.90
C GLU A 169 18.11 21.96 9.57
N LEU A 170 18.54 20.73 9.34
CA LEU A 170 18.10 19.52 10.01
C LEU A 170 19.32 18.83 10.60
N ALA A 171 19.33 18.60 11.91
CA ALA A 171 20.37 17.84 12.58
C ALA A 171 19.81 16.56 13.22
N SER A 172 20.55 15.48 13.10
CA SER A 172 20.29 14.21 13.77
C SER A 172 21.53 13.73 14.51
N THR A 173 21.33 13.21 15.72
CA THR A 173 22.37 12.50 16.46
C THR A 173 22.23 11.02 16.16
N LEU A 174 23.31 10.44 15.68
CA LEU A 174 23.39 9.03 15.29
C LEU A 174 24.52 8.35 16.05
N THR A 175 24.33 7.07 16.39
CA THR A 175 25.32 6.30 17.15
C THR A 175 25.80 5.14 16.29
N LEU A 176 27.08 5.13 15.97
CA LEU A 176 27.72 4.01 15.28
C LEU A 176 28.35 3.07 16.30
N THR A 177 28.13 1.76 16.12
CA THR A 177 28.59 0.71 17.03
C THR A 177 29.62 -0.18 16.35
N ASP A 178 30.65 -0.58 17.09
CA ASP A 178 31.83 -1.32 16.60
C ASP A 178 32.47 -0.74 15.33
N ALA A 179 32.33 0.56 15.13
CA ALA A 179 32.83 1.27 13.97
C ALA A 179 34.35 1.45 14.11
N VAL A 180 35.08 1.26 13.02
CA VAL A 180 36.54 1.44 12.98
C VAL A 180 36.94 2.43 11.90
N ALA A 181 38.09 3.07 12.12
CA ALA A 181 38.60 4.09 11.23
C ALA A 181 38.67 3.60 9.78
N GLY A 182 38.27 4.46 8.84
CA GLY A 182 38.25 4.16 7.42
C GLY A 182 37.14 4.90 6.68
N PRO A 183 36.79 4.45 5.46
CA PRO A 183 35.87 5.18 4.60
C PRO A 183 34.45 5.15 5.15
N LEU A 184 33.92 6.31 5.53
CA LEU A 184 32.52 6.53 5.87
C LEU A 184 31.83 7.19 4.68
N THR A 185 30.70 6.62 4.26
CA THR A 185 29.88 7.13 3.15
C THR A 185 28.49 7.45 3.67
N VAL A 186 28.01 8.67 3.40
CA VAL A 186 26.63 9.08 3.67
C VAL A 186 25.91 9.31 2.34
N THR A 187 24.77 8.66 2.15
CA THR A 187 23.89 8.85 1.00
C THR A 187 22.57 9.43 1.48
N VAL A 188 22.23 10.65 1.06
CA VAL A 188 20.98 11.35 1.39
C VAL A 188 20.02 11.25 0.22
N ARG A 189 18.77 10.89 0.51
CA ARG A 189 17.64 10.90 -0.42
C ARG A 189 16.67 12.01 -0.04
N LEU A 190 16.22 12.78 -1.03
CA LEU A 190 15.21 13.81 -0.83
C LEU A 190 14.41 14.06 -2.10
N TRP A 191 13.26 14.70 -1.96
CA TRP A 191 12.48 15.24 -3.07
C TRP A 191 12.59 16.76 -3.12
N SER A 192 12.95 17.31 -4.27
CA SER A 192 12.89 18.76 -4.52
C SER A 192 11.47 19.15 -4.91
N HIS A 193 10.79 19.87 -4.03
CA HIS A 193 9.38 20.21 -4.20
C HIS A 193 9.18 21.49 -5.00
N THR A 194 10.10 22.44 -4.91
CA THR A 194 9.99 23.74 -5.59
C THR A 194 10.83 23.81 -6.85
N ARG A 195 10.60 24.85 -7.66
CA ARG A 195 11.50 25.28 -8.74
C ARG A 195 11.44 26.79 -8.89
N PHE A 196 12.58 27.45 -9.08
CA PHE A 196 12.69 28.90 -9.23
C PHE A 196 13.74 29.28 -10.28
N THR A 197 13.72 30.54 -10.69
CA THR A 197 14.80 31.19 -11.45
C THR A 197 15.40 32.29 -10.60
N PRO A 198 16.73 32.48 -10.51
CA PRO A 198 17.79 31.88 -11.33
C PRO A 198 18.19 30.46 -10.91
N SER A 199 18.99 29.78 -11.75
CA SER A 199 19.57 28.45 -11.51
C SER A 199 21.05 28.56 -11.08
N PRO A 200 21.55 27.75 -10.13
CA PRO A 200 20.81 26.75 -9.35
C PRO A 200 19.78 27.40 -8.43
N ASP A 201 18.70 26.67 -8.12
CA ASP A 201 17.61 27.13 -7.24
C ASP A 201 17.53 26.32 -5.93
N HIS A 202 18.35 25.27 -5.78
CA HIS A 202 18.58 24.56 -4.53
C HIS A 202 20.07 24.39 -4.23
N ARG A 203 20.40 24.37 -2.93
CA ARG A 203 21.71 23.99 -2.39
C ARG A 203 21.51 23.14 -1.14
N LEU A 204 22.24 22.04 -1.04
CA LEU A 204 22.32 21.20 0.15
C LEU A 204 23.77 21.12 0.60
N GLN A 205 24.00 21.27 1.90
CA GLN A 205 25.28 21.06 2.56
C GLN A 205 25.14 19.97 3.61
N LEU A 206 26.04 19.00 3.60
CA LEU A 206 26.12 17.92 4.58
C LEU A 206 27.30 18.17 5.50
N TYR A 207 27.02 18.24 6.80
CA TYR A 207 28.01 18.39 7.85
C TYR A 207 28.05 17.14 8.73
N TRP A 208 29.25 16.70 9.09
CA TRP A 208 29.52 15.66 10.07
C TRP A 208 30.37 16.24 11.19
N ASP A 209 29.85 16.26 12.41
CA ASP A 209 30.50 16.89 13.57
C ASP A 209 31.04 18.29 13.26
N GLU A 210 30.19 19.12 12.65
CA GLU A 210 30.47 20.50 12.22
C GLU A 210 31.40 20.66 11.02
N ALA A 211 32.06 19.60 10.53
CA ALA A 211 32.87 19.63 9.32
C ALA A 211 32.00 19.45 8.06
N LEU A 212 32.18 20.31 7.05
CA LEU A 212 31.49 20.20 5.77
C LEU A 212 32.07 19.03 4.95
N GLN A 213 31.25 18.01 4.69
CA GLN A 213 31.65 16.80 3.95
C GLN A 213 31.11 16.78 2.51
N GLY A 214 30.00 17.48 2.25
CA GLY A 214 29.41 17.52 0.91
C GLY A 214 28.62 18.81 0.67
N GLN A 215 28.64 19.28 -0.57
CA GLN A 215 27.80 20.37 -1.05
C GLN A 215 27.33 20.09 -2.47
N TRP A 216 26.03 20.24 -2.70
CA TRP A 216 25.41 20.03 -4.01
C TRP A 216 24.47 21.18 -4.34
N ASP A 217 24.59 21.65 -5.58
CA ASP A 217 23.72 22.67 -6.18
C ASP A 217 22.97 22.04 -7.34
N TRP A 218 21.67 22.26 -7.41
CA TRP A 218 20.86 21.71 -8.51
C TRP A 218 19.70 22.62 -8.86
N SER A 219 18.96 22.23 -9.91
CA SER A 219 17.76 22.93 -10.34
C SER A 219 16.52 22.07 -10.51
N GLY A 220 15.37 22.66 -10.20
CA GLY A 220 14.06 22.10 -10.52
C GLY A 220 13.53 21.08 -9.50
N GLN A 221 12.41 20.47 -9.87
CA GLN A 221 11.71 19.48 -9.07
C GLN A 221 12.18 18.06 -9.41
N GLY A 222 12.10 17.15 -8.42
CA GLY A 222 12.41 15.74 -8.64
C GLY A 222 13.14 15.09 -7.48
N MET A 223 13.21 13.77 -7.49
CA MET A 223 14.01 13.01 -6.53
C MET A 223 15.49 13.29 -6.73
N GLN A 224 16.21 13.47 -5.63
CA GLN A 224 17.66 13.65 -5.61
C GLN A 224 18.29 12.61 -4.70
N THR A 225 19.49 12.19 -5.08
CA THR A 225 20.34 11.31 -4.27
C THR A 225 21.74 11.90 -4.25
N PHE A 226 22.23 12.21 -3.05
CA PHE A 226 23.51 12.86 -2.86
C PHE A 226 24.40 12.00 -1.97
N THR A 227 25.63 11.75 -2.42
CA THR A 227 26.59 10.91 -1.69
C THR A 227 27.87 11.67 -1.40
N ALA A 228 28.31 11.62 -0.14
CA ALA A 228 29.62 12.10 0.30
C ALA A 228 30.37 10.95 0.98
N SER A 229 31.68 10.86 0.73
CA SER A 229 32.56 9.86 1.33
C SER A 229 33.84 10.52 1.83
N TRP A 230 34.28 10.16 3.02
CA TRP A 230 35.54 10.62 3.61
C TRP A 230 36.13 9.54 4.51
N ASP A 231 37.41 9.67 4.85
CA ASP A 231 38.03 8.80 5.85
C ASP A 231 37.76 9.36 7.26
N GLU A 232 37.02 8.60 8.07
CA GLU A 232 36.68 8.96 9.45
C GLU A 232 37.70 8.31 10.40
N ALA A 233 38.37 9.13 11.20
CA ALA A 233 39.42 8.66 12.12
C ALA A 233 38.85 8.12 13.44
N THR A 234 37.71 8.65 13.88
CA THR A 234 37.07 8.28 15.15
C THR A 234 35.57 8.01 14.97
N PRO A 235 35.17 6.98 14.19
CA PRO A 235 33.76 6.76 13.85
C PRO A 235 32.95 6.09 14.98
N GLN A 236 33.59 5.69 16.07
CA GLN A 236 32.91 4.97 17.15
C GLN A 236 32.16 5.93 18.06
N GLY A 237 30.86 5.68 18.26
CA GLY A 237 30.03 6.41 19.21
C GLY A 237 29.05 7.37 18.55
N ALA A 238 28.70 8.43 19.27
CA ALA A 238 27.69 9.38 18.84
C ALA A 238 28.30 10.48 17.97
N HIS A 239 27.67 10.75 16.83
CA HIS A 239 28.02 11.78 15.86
C HIS A 239 26.81 12.63 15.50
N ARG A 240 27.05 13.86 15.06
CA ARG A 240 26.01 14.78 14.61
C ARG A 240 26.07 14.96 13.10
N LEU A 241 25.07 14.42 12.40
CA LEU A 241 24.83 14.70 10.98
C LEU A 241 23.92 15.92 10.87
N THR A 242 24.34 16.93 10.10
CA THR A 242 23.52 18.12 9.85
C THR A 242 23.39 18.39 8.36
N LEU A 243 22.15 18.43 7.87
CA LEU A 243 21.80 18.88 6.52
C LEU A 243 21.43 20.36 6.59
N LYS A 244 22.05 21.20 5.77
CA LYS A 244 21.71 22.63 5.66
C LYS A 244 21.31 22.97 4.25
N THR A 245 20.25 23.76 4.12
CA THR A 245 19.83 24.38 2.86
C THR A 245 20.02 25.88 3.01
N PRO A 246 21.16 26.47 2.61
CA PRO A 246 21.34 27.92 2.67
C PRO A 246 20.48 28.62 1.60
N ALA A 247 20.19 29.90 1.80
CA ALA A 247 19.59 30.73 0.75
C ALA A 247 20.62 30.96 -0.38
N ILE A 248 20.20 30.76 -1.62
CA ILE A 248 21.05 30.93 -2.82
C ILE A 248 20.52 31.98 -3.79
N SER A 249 19.26 32.37 -3.65
CA SER A 249 18.68 33.52 -4.33
C SER A 249 17.53 34.11 -3.50
N ASP A 250 17.17 35.36 -3.79
CA ASP A 250 16.00 36.01 -3.19
C ASP A 250 14.71 35.71 -3.98
N ALA A 251 14.75 34.83 -4.98
CA ALA A 251 13.63 34.59 -5.90
C ALA A 251 12.51 33.72 -5.31
N GLY A 252 12.78 33.02 -4.21
CA GLY A 252 11.82 32.17 -3.53
C GLY A 252 12.44 31.34 -2.40
N VAL A 253 11.58 30.74 -1.58
CA VAL A 253 11.98 29.78 -0.54
C VAL A 253 12.04 28.40 -1.16
N ALA A 254 13.25 27.87 -1.34
CA ALA A 254 13.45 26.50 -1.80
C ALA A 254 12.97 25.49 -0.74
N ILE A 255 12.22 24.47 -1.15
CA ILE A 255 11.67 23.44 -0.28
C ILE A 255 12.11 22.09 -0.79
N VAL A 256 12.78 21.33 0.07
CA VAL A 256 13.07 19.90 -0.13
C VAL A 256 12.35 19.08 0.93
N TRP A 257 11.94 17.86 0.60
CA TRP A 257 11.41 16.90 1.55
C TRP A 257 12.42 15.78 1.74
N ILE A 258 12.86 15.60 2.98
CA ILE A 258 13.80 14.53 3.31
C ILE A 258 13.03 13.22 3.28
N ASP A 259 13.58 12.27 2.51
CA ASP A 259 13.13 10.87 2.49
C ASP A 259 13.88 10.12 3.61
N GLY A 260 15.20 10.03 3.47
CA GLY A 260 16.08 9.45 4.48
C GLY A 260 17.55 9.54 4.12
N TRP A 261 18.39 8.84 4.88
CA TRP A 261 19.80 8.68 4.57
C TRP A 261 20.36 7.32 5.00
N ASP A 262 21.34 6.84 4.25
CA ASP A 262 22.13 5.66 4.60
C ASP A 262 23.55 6.08 5.02
N ILE A 263 24.11 5.35 5.97
CA ILE A 263 25.52 5.45 6.37
C ILE A 263 26.18 4.09 6.20
N THR A 264 27.17 4.02 5.34
CA THR A 264 28.04 2.86 5.15
C THR A 264 29.38 3.12 5.82
N TYR A 265 29.82 2.23 6.71
CA TYR A 265 31.04 2.40 7.49
C TYR A 265 31.73 1.06 7.81
N PRO A 266 33.05 1.04 8.03
CA PRO A 266 33.76 -0.18 8.39
C PRO A 266 33.49 -0.56 9.86
N ARG A 267 33.31 -1.85 10.12
CA ARG A 267 33.15 -2.41 11.47
C ARG A 267 34.21 -3.45 11.79
N ALA A 268 34.69 -3.42 13.05
CA ALA A 268 35.71 -4.36 13.54
C ALA A 268 35.19 -5.80 13.62
N SER A 269 33.91 -5.96 13.95
CA SER A 269 33.23 -7.24 14.15
C SER A 269 31.71 -7.09 13.99
N VAL A 270 31.00 -8.21 13.87
CA VAL A 270 29.53 -8.26 13.86
C VAL A 270 29.03 -8.49 15.31
N PRO A 271 27.90 -7.89 15.73
CA PRO A 271 27.07 -8.48 16.78
C PRO A 271 26.66 -9.91 16.39
N PRO A 272 26.08 -10.72 17.29
CA PRO A 272 25.84 -12.13 17.00
C PRO A 272 24.89 -12.41 15.82
N ASP A 273 24.25 -11.41 15.20
CA ASP A 273 23.45 -11.55 13.97
C ASP A 273 23.64 -10.28 13.09
N GLY A 274 24.24 -10.40 11.90
CA GLY A 274 24.37 -9.24 11.01
C GLY A 274 24.99 -9.46 9.63
N LEU A 275 24.73 -8.49 8.75
CA LEU A 275 25.22 -8.44 7.38
C LEU A 275 26.47 -7.56 7.25
N LEU A 276 27.50 -8.08 6.59
CA LEU A 276 28.70 -7.32 6.22
C LEU A 276 29.03 -7.50 4.74
N GLN A 277 29.48 -6.42 4.10
CA GLN A 277 30.13 -6.50 2.80
C GLN A 277 31.65 -6.56 2.96
N ALA A 278 32.30 -7.54 2.35
CA ALA A 278 33.75 -7.68 2.43
C ALA A 278 34.46 -6.67 1.51
N GLN A 279 35.52 -6.06 2.03
CA GLN A 279 36.36 -5.11 1.29
C GLN A 279 37.53 -5.79 0.55
N GLY A 280 37.86 -7.03 0.92
CA GLY A 280 38.98 -7.78 0.38
C GLY A 280 38.78 -9.28 0.48
N GLN A 281 39.90 -10.01 0.52
CA GLN A 281 39.90 -11.48 0.53
C GLN A 281 39.75 -12.09 1.92
N THR A 282 39.70 -11.26 2.96
CA THR A 282 39.50 -11.66 4.35
C THR A 282 38.49 -10.72 5.00
N LEU A 283 37.71 -11.24 5.94
CA LEU A 283 36.73 -10.48 6.70
C LEU A 283 36.84 -10.79 8.19
N ALA A 284 36.93 -9.76 9.02
CA ALA A 284 36.92 -9.86 10.48
C ALA A 284 35.48 -10.10 10.96
N VAL A 285 35.30 -11.14 11.79
CA VAL A 285 33.98 -11.59 12.27
C VAL A 285 33.92 -11.69 13.80
N GLY A 286 35.06 -11.54 14.48
CA GLY A 286 35.13 -11.36 15.94
C GLY A 286 34.94 -12.65 16.74
N GLN A 287 33.71 -13.14 16.85
CA GLN A 287 33.35 -14.27 17.73
C GLN A 287 33.50 -15.61 17.01
N SER A 288 33.86 -16.68 17.75
CA SER A 288 33.90 -18.05 17.26
C SER A 288 32.55 -18.76 17.43
N GLY A 289 32.21 -19.66 16.52
CA GLY A 289 31.01 -20.50 16.60
C GLY A 289 29.77 -19.93 15.91
N LEU A 290 29.86 -18.74 15.30
CA LEU A 290 28.79 -18.15 14.51
C LEU A 290 28.75 -18.80 13.13
N MET A 291 27.55 -19.04 12.59
CA MET A 291 27.38 -19.50 11.21
C MET A 291 27.75 -18.39 10.24
N VAL A 292 28.34 -18.76 9.10
CA VAL A 292 28.69 -17.84 8.02
C VAL A 292 28.00 -18.27 6.75
N LEU A 293 27.21 -17.36 6.18
CA LEU A 293 26.58 -17.52 4.87
C LEU A 293 27.11 -16.47 3.91
N ASP A 294 27.45 -16.87 2.69
CA ASP A 294 27.55 -15.97 1.56
C ASP A 294 26.15 -15.71 1.01
N VAL A 295 25.69 -14.48 1.15
CA VAL A 295 24.34 -14.01 0.79
C VAL A 295 24.39 -13.00 -0.35
N THR A 296 25.46 -13.05 -1.16
CA THR A 296 25.61 -12.18 -2.33
C THR A 296 24.43 -12.35 -3.32
N ASP A 297 23.95 -13.58 -3.52
CA ASP A 297 22.59 -13.85 -4.01
C ASP A 297 21.74 -14.26 -2.80
N PRO A 298 20.85 -13.39 -2.30
CA PRO A 298 20.08 -13.67 -1.09
C PRO A 298 19.03 -14.77 -1.30
N LEU A 299 18.71 -15.14 -2.54
CA LEU A 299 17.84 -16.27 -2.88
C LEU A 299 18.60 -17.58 -3.11
N ALA A 300 19.94 -17.55 -3.06
CA ALA A 300 20.80 -18.72 -3.19
C ALA A 300 21.99 -18.63 -2.21
N PRO A 301 21.73 -18.54 -0.88
CA PRO A 301 22.78 -18.48 0.13
C PRO A 301 23.66 -19.73 0.11
N ILE A 302 24.95 -19.56 0.41
CA ILE A 302 25.92 -20.66 0.53
C ILE A 302 26.55 -20.64 1.91
N GLU A 303 26.46 -21.76 2.63
CA GLU A 303 27.12 -21.93 3.92
C GLU A 303 28.64 -22.10 3.77
N LEU A 304 29.40 -21.33 4.55
CA LEU A 304 30.87 -21.38 4.59
C LEU A 304 31.42 -22.03 5.86
N GLY A 305 30.53 -22.53 6.74
CA GLY A 305 30.86 -23.13 8.02
C GLY A 305 30.69 -22.16 9.18
N GLN A 306 31.41 -22.41 10.27
CA GLN A 306 31.39 -21.57 11.47
C GLN A 306 32.66 -20.74 11.61
N THR A 307 32.52 -19.57 12.20
CA THR A 307 33.65 -18.71 12.56
C THR A 307 34.58 -19.43 13.54
N SER A 308 35.88 -19.32 13.31
CA SER A 308 36.90 -19.92 14.19
C SER A 308 37.37 -18.95 15.27
N ALA A 309 38.13 -19.45 16.25
CA ALA A 309 38.81 -18.61 17.24
C ALA A 309 39.81 -17.61 16.63
N ALA A 310 40.18 -17.76 15.35
CA ALA A 310 41.00 -16.79 14.63
C ALA A 310 40.24 -15.47 14.32
N GLY A 311 38.91 -15.44 14.48
CA GLY A 311 38.09 -14.24 14.35
C GLY A 311 37.99 -13.68 12.93
N ALA A 312 38.34 -14.48 11.90
CA ALA A 312 38.32 -14.08 10.50
C ALA A 312 37.88 -15.21 9.57
N ILE A 313 37.34 -14.84 8.42
CA ILE A 313 36.97 -15.76 7.32
C ILE A 313 37.67 -15.36 6.02
N THR A 314 37.86 -16.32 5.12
CA THR A 314 38.12 -16.02 3.71
C THR A 314 36.87 -15.42 3.09
N ALA A 315 37.01 -14.27 2.45
CA ALA A 315 35.94 -13.53 1.81
C ALA A 315 36.32 -13.21 0.35
N GLY A 316 35.40 -12.57 -0.37
CA GLY A 316 35.68 -11.97 -1.68
C GLY A 316 35.24 -10.51 -1.70
N PRO A 317 36.02 -9.61 -2.30
CA PRO A 317 35.69 -8.18 -2.34
C PRO A 317 34.33 -7.95 -2.99
N GLY A 318 33.51 -7.11 -2.36
CA GLY A 318 32.16 -6.77 -2.80
C GLY A 318 31.07 -7.80 -2.44
N ARG A 319 31.45 -8.99 -1.94
CA ARG A 319 30.49 -10.03 -1.53
C ARG A 319 29.87 -9.70 -0.18
N ARG A 320 28.62 -10.15 0.00
CA ARG A 320 27.82 -9.96 1.22
C ARG A 320 27.82 -11.24 2.03
N TYR A 321 28.03 -11.11 3.33
CA TYR A 321 28.05 -12.22 4.27
C TYR A 321 27.08 -11.97 5.40
N TRP A 322 26.21 -12.94 5.66
CA TRP A 322 25.45 -13.01 6.89
C TRP A 322 26.24 -13.84 7.89
N ILE A 323 26.42 -13.31 9.09
CA ILE A 323 27.12 -13.97 10.18
C ILE A 323 26.19 -13.95 11.38
N GLY A 324 25.80 -15.13 11.88
CA GLY A 324 25.06 -15.14 13.12
C GLY A 324 24.89 -16.47 13.86
N ASP A 325 24.28 -16.41 15.05
CA ASP A 325 24.02 -17.58 15.89
C ASP A 325 22.63 -18.13 15.58
N LEU A 326 22.62 -19.35 15.04
CA LEU A 326 21.40 -20.11 14.71
C LEU A 326 20.42 -20.26 15.88
N LYS A 327 20.88 -20.07 17.13
CA LYS A 327 20.07 -20.14 18.34
C LYS A 327 19.44 -18.81 18.76
N THR A 328 19.91 -17.68 18.21
CA THR A 328 19.43 -16.33 18.58
C THR A 328 18.78 -15.58 17.43
N VAL A 329 18.86 -16.10 16.21
CA VAL A 329 18.16 -15.53 15.05
C VAL A 329 16.66 -15.37 15.29
N ALA A 330 16.09 -14.38 14.60
CA ALA A 330 14.69 -14.04 14.75
C ALA A 330 13.77 -15.17 14.28
N ALA A 331 12.65 -15.33 14.99
CA ALA A 331 11.50 -16.03 14.47
C ALA A 331 10.85 -15.20 13.35
N PRO A 332 10.17 -15.83 12.36
CA PRO A 332 9.32 -15.11 11.43
C PRO A 332 8.28 -14.24 12.15
N VAL A 333 7.74 -13.23 11.46
CA VAL A 333 6.68 -12.36 12.00
C VAL A 333 5.45 -13.20 12.31
N ARG A 334 5.07 -14.06 11.36
CA ARG A 334 3.97 -15.02 11.50
C ARG A 334 4.07 -16.17 10.52
N LEU A 335 3.35 -17.24 10.81
CA LEU A 335 2.96 -18.27 9.85
C LEU A 335 1.45 -18.32 9.71
N ARG A 336 0.97 -18.63 8.50
CA ARG A 336 -0.47 -18.73 8.21
C ARG A 336 -0.74 -19.81 7.16
N PRO A 337 -1.89 -20.52 7.21
CA PRO A 337 -2.26 -21.44 6.15
C PRO A 337 -2.26 -20.76 4.77
N ALA A 338 -1.77 -21.47 3.76
CA ALA A 338 -1.92 -21.02 2.38
C ALA A 338 -3.38 -21.23 1.95
N LEU A 339 -4.05 -20.14 1.58
CA LEU A 339 -5.39 -20.16 1.03
C LEU A 339 -5.33 -20.25 -0.50
N ALA A 340 -6.42 -20.67 -1.13
CA ALA A 340 -6.50 -20.74 -2.59
C ALA A 340 -7.87 -20.28 -3.08
N VAL A 341 -7.88 -19.67 -4.26
CA VAL A 341 -9.09 -19.45 -5.06
C VAL A 341 -9.27 -20.65 -5.98
N GLU A 342 -10.40 -21.35 -5.86
CA GLU A 342 -10.78 -22.41 -6.79
C GLU A 342 -11.32 -21.78 -8.09
N GLU A 343 -10.45 -21.45 -9.03
CA GLU A 343 -10.82 -20.76 -10.28
C GLU A 343 -11.93 -21.49 -11.07
N ALA A 344 -11.90 -22.82 -11.07
CA ALA A 344 -12.93 -23.63 -11.73
C ALA A 344 -14.33 -23.41 -11.13
N ALA A 345 -14.43 -23.11 -9.84
CA ALA A 345 -15.68 -22.77 -9.18
C ALA A 345 -16.20 -21.37 -9.53
N LEU A 346 -15.34 -20.51 -10.09
CA LEU A 346 -15.65 -19.14 -10.49
C LEU A 346 -15.92 -18.98 -12.00
N ALA A 347 -15.82 -20.05 -12.80
CA ALA A 347 -15.85 -19.97 -14.27
C ALA A 347 -17.12 -19.28 -14.84
N GLU A 348 -18.27 -19.47 -14.19
CA GLU A 348 -19.56 -18.88 -14.61
C GLU A 348 -19.87 -17.57 -13.88
N THR A 349 -19.01 -17.09 -12.98
CA THR A 349 -19.26 -15.89 -12.18
C THR A 349 -19.36 -14.64 -13.06
N THR A 350 -20.47 -13.91 -12.92
CA THR A 350 -20.69 -12.61 -13.56
C THR A 350 -20.60 -11.45 -12.57
N TYR A 351 -20.74 -11.71 -11.27
CA TYR A 351 -20.65 -10.72 -10.19
C TYR A 351 -19.75 -11.26 -9.06
N LEU A 352 -18.56 -10.71 -8.93
CA LEU A 352 -17.58 -11.13 -7.92
C LEU A 352 -17.48 -10.08 -6.81
N VAL A 353 -17.51 -10.54 -5.56
CA VAL A 353 -17.17 -9.73 -4.39
C VAL A 353 -15.82 -10.17 -3.83
N ILE A 354 -14.91 -9.22 -3.63
CA ILE A 354 -13.66 -9.45 -2.89
C ILE A 354 -13.78 -8.75 -1.53
N ALA A 355 -13.83 -9.53 -0.46
CA ALA A 355 -14.06 -9.02 0.90
C ALA A 355 -13.36 -9.87 1.97
N PRO A 356 -12.78 -9.28 3.03
CA PRO A 356 -12.29 -10.07 4.16
C PRO A 356 -13.40 -10.95 4.75
N ALA A 357 -13.04 -12.14 5.24
CA ALA A 357 -14.00 -13.17 5.67
C ALA A 357 -15.05 -12.64 6.68
N ALA A 358 -14.63 -11.76 7.59
CA ALA A 358 -15.50 -11.13 8.59
C ALA A 358 -16.69 -10.35 7.98
N ALA A 359 -16.60 -9.89 6.73
CA ALA A 359 -17.66 -9.14 6.04
C ALA A 359 -18.62 -10.02 5.24
N HIS A 360 -18.32 -11.31 5.02
CA HIS A 360 -19.08 -12.18 4.10
C HIS A 360 -20.54 -12.31 4.52
N ALA A 361 -20.81 -12.48 5.82
CA ALA A 361 -22.17 -12.58 6.34
C ALA A 361 -23.00 -11.30 6.10
N ALA A 362 -22.37 -10.12 6.23
CA ALA A 362 -23.05 -8.84 5.98
C ALA A 362 -23.35 -8.62 4.49
N LEU A 363 -22.56 -9.22 3.58
CA LEU A 363 -22.74 -9.13 2.13
C LEU A 363 -23.73 -10.14 1.57
N ALA A 364 -24.00 -11.24 2.27
CA ALA A 364 -24.85 -12.32 1.78
C ALA A 364 -26.25 -11.86 1.26
N PRO A 365 -26.95 -10.90 1.92
CA PRO A 365 -28.21 -10.37 1.38
C PRO A 365 -28.06 -9.70 0.01
N LEU A 366 -26.96 -8.99 -0.25
CA LEU A 366 -26.68 -8.36 -1.54
C LEU A 366 -26.42 -9.41 -2.62
N LEU A 367 -25.62 -10.44 -2.32
CA LEU A 367 -25.37 -11.53 -3.27
C LEU A 367 -26.67 -12.27 -3.64
N ALA A 368 -27.55 -12.50 -2.67
CA ALA A 368 -28.86 -13.11 -2.93
C ALA A 368 -29.75 -12.21 -3.80
N HIS A 369 -29.72 -10.89 -3.59
CA HIS A 369 -30.43 -9.93 -4.43
C HIS A 369 -29.92 -9.98 -5.87
N ARG A 370 -28.61 -9.93 -6.09
CA ARG A 370 -27.99 -10.03 -7.43
C ARG A 370 -28.25 -11.38 -8.11
N GLN A 371 -28.31 -12.48 -7.36
CA GLN A 371 -28.74 -13.79 -7.90
C GLN A 371 -30.19 -13.77 -8.37
N ALA A 372 -31.09 -13.12 -7.64
CA ALA A 372 -32.50 -12.98 -8.04
C ALA A 372 -32.66 -12.17 -9.34
N GLU A 373 -31.71 -11.29 -9.65
CA GLU A 373 -31.62 -10.56 -10.92
C GLU A 373 -30.97 -11.37 -12.06
N GLY A 374 -30.57 -12.62 -11.79
CA GLY A 374 -29.97 -13.51 -12.77
C GLY A 374 -28.45 -13.40 -12.92
N LEU A 375 -27.75 -12.75 -11.97
CA LEU A 375 -26.29 -12.78 -11.93
C LEU A 375 -25.77 -14.03 -11.23
N PHE A 376 -24.70 -14.61 -11.75
CA PHE A 376 -23.94 -15.64 -11.06
C PHE A 376 -22.97 -14.97 -10.09
N THR A 377 -23.26 -15.06 -8.80
CA THR A 377 -22.50 -14.38 -7.75
C THR A 377 -21.49 -15.29 -7.08
N ALA A 378 -20.33 -14.73 -6.75
CA ALA A 378 -19.32 -15.38 -5.91
C ALA A 378 -18.68 -14.36 -4.96
N ILE A 379 -18.10 -14.86 -3.87
CA ILE A 379 -17.34 -14.07 -2.91
C ILE A 379 -16.06 -14.79 -2.52
N VAL A 380 -14.95 -14.06 -2.50
CA VAL A 380 -13.63 -14.57 -2.11
C VAL A 380 -12.95 -13.62 -1.12
N THR A 381 -12.00 -14.13 -0.35
CA THR A 381 -11.18 -13.28 0.53
C THR A 381 -10.01 -12.67 -0.25
N PRO A 382 -9.59 -11.42 0.04
CA PRO A 382 -8.40 -10.84 -0.55
C PRO A 382 -7.18 -11.72 -0.34
N GLN A 383 -7.02 -12.31 0.85
CA GLN A 383 -5.89 -13.17 1.15
C GLN A 383 -5.83 -14.43 0.27
N ALA A 384 -6.97 -15.08 -0.03
CA ALA A 384 -6.98 -16.20 -0.97
C ALA A 384 -6.54 -15.77 -2.38
N VAL A 385 -6.93 -14.57 -2.83
CA VAL A 385 -6.47 -14.01 -4.10
C VAL A 385 -4.96 -13.75 -4.08
N TYR A 386 -4.44 -13.15 -3.01
CA TYR A 386 -3.02 -12.84 -2.84
C TYR A 386 -2.17 -14.11 -2.77
N ASP A 387 -2.64 -15.15 -2.08
CA ASP A 387 -1.95 -16.43 -1.97
C ASP A 387 -1.89 -17.14 -3.33
N THR A 388 -2.99 -17.09 -4.10
CA THR A 388 -3.10 -17.75 -5.40
C THR A 388 -2.29 -17.03 -6.50
N PHE A 389 -2.37 -15.70 -6.57
CA PHE A 389 -1.82 -14.92 -7.70
C PHE A 389 -0.68 -13.96 -7.34
N GLY A 390 -0.53 -13.61 -6.05
CA GLY A 390 0.41 -12.60 -5.55
C GLY A 390 1.58 -13.14 -4.72
N ALA A 391 1.77 -14.47 -4.69
CA ALA A 391 2.75 -15.14 -3.83
C ALA A 391 2.61 -14.77 -2.34
N GLY A 392 1.36 -14.68 -1.88
CA GLY A 392 1.01 -14.47 -0.47
C GLY A 392 0.93 -13.01 -0.03
N ARG A 393 1.26 -12.06 -0.89
CA ARG A 393 1.37 -10.64 -0.53
C ARG A 393 0.26 -9.82 -1.16
N ALA A 394 -0.18 -8.78 -0.46
CA ALA A 394 -1.10 -7.80 -1.02
C ALA A 394 -0.46 -7.15 -2.25
N ASP A 395 -1.10 -7.33 -3.40
CA ASP A 395 -0.65 -6.80 -4.69
C ASP A 395 -1.89 -6.63 -5.60
N PRO A 396 -2.16 -5.42 -6.12
CA PRO A 396 -3.25 -5.23 -7.09
C PRO A 396 -3.11 -6.12 -8.32
N GLU A 397 -1.89 -6.52 -8.70
CA GLU A 397 -1.71 -7.41 -9.82
C GLU A 397 -2.29 -8.81 -9.55
N ALA A 398 -2.37 -9.23 -8.29
CA ALA A 398 -3.06 -10.47 -7.91
C ALA A 398 -4.56 -10.39 -8.20
N ILE A 399 -5.20 -9.25 -7.90
CA ILE A 399 -6.61 -9.01 -8.22
C ILE A 399 -6.81 -8.88 -9.74
N ASN A 400 -5.92 -8.18 -10.45
CA ASN A 400 -5.96 -8.11 -11.91
C ASN A 400 -5.83 -9.50 -12.55
N ALA A 401 -4.94 -10.35 -12.05
CA ALA A 401 -4.75 -11.71 -12.55
C ALA A 401 -6.03 -12.54 -12.40
N LEU A 402 -6.70 -12.47 -11.24
CA LEU A 402 -7.99 -13.09 -11.03
C LEU A 402 -9.06 -12.53 -11.98
N VAL A 403 -9.19 -11.20 -12.11
CA VAL A 403 -10.17 -10.60 -13.03
C VAL A 403 -9.94 -11.08 -14.47
N ARG A 404 -8.68 -11.16 -14.91
CA ARG A 404 -8.34 -11.64 -16.26
C ARG A 404 -8.61 -13.13 -16.46
N SER A 405 -8.61 -13.94 -15.39
CA SER A 405 -8.93 -15.37 -15.49
C SER A 405 -10.43 -15.66 -15.53
N LEU A 406 -11.28 -14.65 -15.31
CA LEU A 406 -12.74 -14.75 -15.29
C LEU A 406 -13.37 -14.05 -16.51
N PRO A 407 -13.47 -14.71 -17.68
CA PRO A 407 -13.92 -14.07 -18.93
C PRO A 407 -15.40 -13.65 -18.92
N ASN A 408 -16.22 -14.23 -18.04
CA ASN A 408 -17.64 -13.92 -17.89
C ASN A 408 -17.92 -12.82 -16.85
N LEU A 409 -16.89 -12.35 -16.15
CA LEU A 409 -17.04 -11.35 -15.10
C LEU A 409 -17.54 -10.03 -15.69
N ARG A 410 -18.63 -9.49 -15.13
CA ARG A 410 -19.21 -8.20 -15.53
C ARG A 410 -19.06 -7.14 -14.45
N TYR A 411 -19.15 -7.55 -13.19
CA TYR A 411 -19.11 -6.65 -12.04
C TYR A 411 -18.14 -7.15 -10.97
N LEU A 412 -17.32 -6.25 -10.46
CA LEU A 412 -16.42 -6.49 -9.34
C LEU A 412 -16.73 -5.50 -8.21
N LEU A 413 -17.17 -6.02 -7.06
CA LEU A 413 -17.34 -5.24 -5.84
C LEU A 413 -16.17 -5.50 -4.88
N LEU A 414 -15.44 -4.45 -4.53
CA LEU A 414 -14.41 -4.48 -3.49
C LEU A 414 -15.05 -4.06 -2.16
N ALA A 415 -15.17 -4.96 -1.20
CA ALA A 415 -15.78 -4.66 0.10
C ALA A 415 -14.70 -4.58 1.19
N GLY A 416 -14.28 -3.35 1.46
CA GLY A 416 -13.20 -2.98 2.35
C GLY A 416 -12.53 -1.69 1.89
N ASP A 417 -11.91 -0.98 2.81
CA ASP A 417 -11.28 0.30 2.54
C ASP A 417 -9.86 0.13 1.94
N GLY A 418 -9.34 1.16 1.28
CA GLY A 418 -7.98 1.22 0.74
C GLY A 418 -7.10 2.19 1.53
N VAL A 419 -5.78 2.05 1.42
CA VAL A 419 -4.82 2.91 2.13
C VAL A 419 -3.61 3.21 1.25
N ALA A 420 -3.08 4.42 1.39
CA ALA A 420 -1.82 4.82 0.78
C ALA A 420 -0.58 4.44 1.62
N ASP A 421 -0.79 3.94 2.85
CA ASP A 421 0.28 3.55 3.77
C ASP A 421 0.94 2.23 3.30
N PRO A 422 2.27 2.16 3.15
CA PRO A 422 2.97 0.97 2.65
C PRO A 422 2.83 -0.25 3.55
N ALA A 423 2.66 -0.07 4.86
CA ALA A 423 2.42 -1.16 5.81
C ALA A 423 0.92 -1.39 6.06
N GLY A 424 0.05 -0.68 5.32
CA GLY A 424 -1.37 -0.64 5.59
C GLY A 424 -2.12 -1.96 5.35
N TYR A 425 -1.46 -2.94 4.72
CA TYR A 425 -1.97 -4.28 4.46
C TYR A 425 -1.23 -5.38 5.25
N ASP A 426 -0.24 -5.01 6.08
CA ASP A 426 0.50 -5.92 6.95
C ASP A 426 -0.30 -6.16 8.24
N ALA A 427 -1.12 -7.21 8.28
CA ALA A 427 -1.72 -7.79 9.48
C ALA A 427 -2.75 -8.87 9.11
N ASP A 428 -2.94 -9.88 9.97
CA ASP A 428 -3.92 -10.95 9.73
C ASP A 428 -5.39 -10.52 9.94
N ALA A 429 -5.67 -9.49 10.75
CA ALA A 429 -7.05 -9.29 11.25
C ALA A 429 -7.38 -7.86 11.75
N GLY A 430 -6.82 -6.84 11.11
CA GLY A 430 -7.13 -5.45 11.46
C GLY A 430 -8.40 -4.91 10.76
N PRO A 431 -8.36 -3.73 10.15
CA PRO A 431 -9.50 -3.16 9.41
C PRO A 431 -9.87 -4.01 8.18
N LEU A 432 -11.12 -3.92 7.73
CA LEU A 432 -11.52 -4.51 6.45
C LEU A 432 -10.77 -3.80 5.30
N ARG A 433 -9.73 -4.44 4.76
CA ARG A 433 -8.87 -3.85 3.71
C ARG A 433 -8.88 -4.69 2.44
N VAL A 434 -8.89 -4.00 1.31
CA VAL A 434 -8.66 -4.59 -0.02
C VAL A 434 -7.67 -3.70 -0.76
N VAL A 435 -6.61 -4.29 -1.32
CA VAL A 435 -5.51 -3.55 -1.93
C VAL A 435 -6.01 -2.65 -3.07
N VAL A 436 -5.39 -1.49 -3.23
CA VAL A 436 -5.80 -0.47 -4.21
C VAL A 436 -4.69 -0.26 -5.25
N PRO A 437 -5.00 -0.25 -6.56
CA PRO A 437 -4.06 0.09 -7.59
C PRO A 437 -3.94 1.62 -7.68
N PHE A 438 -2.76 2.10 -8.01
CA PHE A 438 -2.53 3.53 -8.20
C PHE A 438 -2.25 3.84 -9.67
N THR A 439 -2.70 5.02 -10.08
CA THR A 439 -2.31 5.67 -11.33
C THR A 439 -1.60 6.99 -11.01
N ARG A 440 -1.13 7.69 -12.04
CA ARG A 440 -0.62 9.05 -11.89
C ARG A 440 -1.49 10.01 -12.70
N THR A 441 -2.12 10.96 -12.03
CA THR A 441 -2.84 12.08 -12.66
C THR A 441 -1.95 13.32 -12.70
N THR A 442 -2.29 14.28 -13.56
CA THR A 442 -1.46 15.45 -13.86
C THR A 442 -1.25 16.36 -12.64
N VAL A 443 -2.30 16.56 -11.83
CA VAL A 443 -2.30 17.54 -10.74
C VAL A 443 -2.02 16.88 -9.38
N LEU A 444 -2.81 15.86 -9.00
CA LEU A 444 -2.63 15.18 -7.71
C LEU A 444 -1.33 14.36 -7.67
N GLY A 445 -0.90 13.84 -8.82
CA GLY A 445 0.18 12.86 -8.90
C GLY A 445 -0.36 11.46 -8.64
N GLU A 446 0.26 10.72 -7.74
CA GLU A 446 -0.19 9.39 -7.34
C GLU A 446 -1.66 9.42 -6.87
N THR A 447 -2.51 8.63 -7.54
CA THR A 447 -3.97 8.66 -7.38
C THR A 447 -4.51 7.23 -7.29
N PRO A 448 -5.21 6.85 -6.20
CA PRO A 448 -5.96 5.60 -6.11
C PRO A 448 -6.94 5.43 -7.28
N ALA A 449 -6.98 4.25 -7.91
CA ALA A 449 -7.65 4.07 -9.20
C ALA A 449 -8.27 2.67 -9.36
N ASP A 450 -9.31 2.33 -8.59
CA ASP A 450 -9.99 1.03 -8.68
C ASP A 450 -10.47 0.66 -10.10
N GLY A 451 -10.74 1.67 -10.95
CA GLY A 451 -11.03 1.44 -12.37
C GLY A 451 -9.94 0.65 -13.10
N ARG A 452 -8.71 0.60 -12.61
CA ARG A 452 -7.64 -0.25 -13.17
C ARG A 452 -7.93 -1.75 -13.08
N TYR A 453 -8.75 -2.19 -12.13
CA TYR A 453 -9.21 -3.58 -12.05
C TYR A 453 -10.23 -3.94 -13.15
N SER A 454 -10.71 -2.98 -13.93
CA SER A 454 -11.61 -3.26 -15.07
C SER A 454 -10.90 -3.93 -16.24
N LEU A 455 -9.57 -3.95 -16.27
CA LEU A 455 -8.78 -4.22 -17.46
C LEU A 455 -8.60 -5.72 -17.72
N ASN A 456 -8.99 -6.16 -18.93
CA ASN A 456 -8.66 -7.48 -19.43
C ASN A 456 -7.17 -7.61 -19.83
N ALA A 457 -6.77 -8.78 -20.34
CA ALA A 457 -5.40 -9.04 -20.78
C ALA A 457 -4.92 -8.16 -21.95
N ALA A 458 -5.83 -7.59 -22.75
CA ALA A 458 -5.53 -6.64 -23.82
C ALA A 458 -5.44 -5.18 -23.32
N GLY A 459 -5.66 -4.94 -22.02
CA GLY A 459 -5.67 -3.59 -21.43
C GLY A 459 -6.95 -2.81 -21.75
N GLU A 460 -8.05 -3.49 -22.07
CA GLU A 460 -9.36 -2.88 -22.33
C GLU A 460 -10.27 -3.02 -21.11
N PRO A 461 -11.00 -1.96 -20.71
CA PRO A 461 -12.00 -2.05 -19.64
C PRO A 461 -13.16 -2.97 -20.05
N THR A 462 -13.37 -4.06 -19.32
CA THR A 462 -14.47 -5.02 -19.55
C THR A 462 -15.32 -5.29 -18.32
N VAL A 463 -14.86 -4.91 -17.13
CA VAL A 463 -15.56 -5.15 -15.86
C VAL A 463 -15.91 -3.82 -15.20
N ALA A 464 -17.15 -3.66 -14.78
CA ALA A 464 -17.57 -2.53 -13.96
C ALA A 464 -17.12 -2.74 -12.50
N VAL A 465 -16.38 -1.77 -11.95
CA VAL A 465 -15.77 -1.88 -10.62
C VAL A 465 -16.41 -0.86 -9.67
N GLY A 466 -16.77 -1.30 -8.48
CA GLY A 466 -17.17 -0.42 -7.39
C GLY A 466 -16.59 -0.87 -6.05
N ARG A 467 -16.60 0.02 -5.06
CA ARG A 467 -16.07 -0.25 -3.72
C ARG A 467 -17.06 0.12 -2.63
N PHE A 468 -17.16 -0.71 -1.60
CA PHE A 468 -17.69 -0.33 -0.29
C PHE A 468 -16.53 0.06 0.64
N PRO A 469 -16.23 1.36 0.81
CA PRO A 469 -15.08 1.83 1.59
C PRO A 469 -15.43 1.82 3.10
N ALA A 470 -15.33 0.65 3.71
CA ALA A 470 -15.59 0.49 5.14
C ALA A 470 -14.41 -0.17 5.84
N GLU A 471 -14.09 0.33 7.04
CA GLU A 471 -13.07 -0.27 7.92
C GLU A 471 -13.68 -1.30 8.89
N THR A 472 -15.02 -1.40 8.95
CA THR A 472 -15.76 -2.26 9.88
C THR A 472 -16.91 -3.02 9.19
N VAL A 473 -17.29 -4.17 9.75
CA VAL A 473 -18.42 -4.98 9.26
C VAL A 473 -19.74 -4.20 9.31
N ALA A 474 -19.94 -3.39 10.36
CA ALA A 474 -21.12 -2.53 10.48
C ALA A 474 -21.22 -1.50 9.34
N GLY A 475 -20.08 -0.94 8.90
CA GLY A 475 -20.05 -0.04 7.74
C GLY A 475 -20.44 -0.74 6.43
N ILE A 476 -20.01 -1.99 6.23
CA ILE A 476 -20.45 -2.81 5.09
C ILE A 476 -21.96 -3.07 5.15
N GLN A 477 -22.48 -3.45 6.32
CA GLN A 477 -23.90 -3.70 6.51
C GLN A 477 -24.75 -2.47 6.17
N VAL A 478 -24.33 -1.27 6.58
CA VAL A 478 -25.00 0.00 6.21
C VAL A 478 -25.09 0.16 4.68
N MET A 479 -24.01 -0.11 3.95
CA MET A 479 -24.00 0.06 2.48
C MET A 479 -24.86 -1.00 1.78
N VAL A 480 -24.88 -2.23 2.27
CA VAL A 480 -25.76 -3.31 1.79
C VAL A 480 -27.23 -2.95 2.02
N GLU A 481 -27.60 -2.55 3.24
CA GLU A 481 -28.98 -2.20 3.58
C GLU A 481 -29.48 -1.03 2.75
N LYS A 482 -28.66 0.01 2.55
CA LYS A 482 -29.02 1.13 1.66
C LYS A 482 -29.22 0.70 0.21
N THR A 483 -28.36 -0.18 -0.30
CA THR A 483 -28.48 -0.71 -1.66
C THR A 483 -29.80 -1.44 -1.85
N LEU A 484 -30.14 -2.35 -0.92
CA LEU A 484 -31.39 -3.11 -0.96
C LEU A 484 -32.62 -2.21 -0.80
N ASN A 485 -32.58 -1.26 0.13
CA ASN A 485 -33.67 -0.31 0.35
C ASN A 485 -33.91 0.58 -0.87
N TRP A 486 -32.84 0.99 -1.56
CA TRP A 486 -32.93 1.76 -2.80
C TRP A 486 -33.62 0.97 -3.91
N GLU A 487 -33.13 -0.24 -4.20
CA GLU A 487 -33.63 -1.05 -5.32
C GLU A 487 -35.03 -1.63 -5.09
N THR A 488 -35.50 -1.65 -3.85
CA THR A 488 -36.87 -2.06 -3.49
C THR A 488 -37.81 -0.88 -3.22
N ALA A 489 -37.33 0.36 -3.33
CA ALA A 489 -38.15 1.54 -3.11
C ALA A 489 -39.21 1.71 -4.20
N GLN A 490 -40.46 1.94 -3.79
CA GLN A 490 -41.60 2.12 -4.71
C GLN A 490 -41.70 3.51 -5.34
N ARG A 491 -40.79 4.43 -5.00
CA ARG A 491 -40.81 5.82 -5.46
C ARG A 491 -39.61 6.09 -6.35
N PRO A 492 -39.81 6.60 -7.58
CA PRO A 492 -38.70 6.96 -8.44
C PRO A 492 -37.89 8.10 -7.80
N PRO A 493 -36.56 8.11 -7.97
CA PRO A 493 -35.73 9.17 -7.45
C PRO A 493 -36.01 10.49 -8.18
N THR A 494 -35.95 11.60 -7.44
CA THR A 494 -36.07 12.93 -8.05
C THR A 494 -34.70 13.45 -8.47
N PRO A 495 -34.49 13.86 -9.73
CA PRO A 495 -33.25 14.51 -10.13
C PRO A 495 -33.13 15.90 -9.51
N ILE A 496 -31.95 16.21 -8.99
CA ILE A 496 -31.56 17.51 -8.43
C ILE A 496 -30.22 17.88 -9.05
N PHE A 497 -30.10 19.11 -9.55
CA PHE A 497 -28.90 19.64 -10.18
C PHE A 497 -28.40 20.86 -9.39
N VAL A 498 -27.13 20.85 -9.00
CA VAL A 498 -26.47 21.96 -8.32
C VAL A 498 -25.21 22.33 -9.09
N ALA A 499 -25.13 23.58 -9.56
CA ALA A 499 -23.91 24.16 -10.10
C ALA A 499 -23.24 25.06 -9.05
N ASP A 500 -21.91 25.13 -9.11
CA ASP A 500 -21.17 26.22 -8.48
C ASP A 500 -21.45 27.57 -9.15
N ASP A 501 -20.95 28.66 -8.57
CA ASP A 501 -21.26 30.03 -8.98
C ASP A 501 -20.60 30.46 -10.31
N GLU A 502 -19.77 29.60 -10.93
CA GLU A 502 -19.16 29.87 -12.23
C GLU A 502 -19.95 29.32 -13.44
N PRO A 503 -20.04 30.11 -14.55
CA PRO A 503 -20.80 29.72 -15.74
C PRO A 503 -20.40 28.38 -16.38
N ALA A 504 -19.13 27.99 -16.26
CA ALA A 504 -18.64 26.74 -16.86
C ALA A 504 -19.33 25.49 -16.27
N PHE A 505 -19.71 25.55 -14.99
CA PHE A 505 -20.37 24.45 -14.30
C PHE A 505 -21.86 24.37 -14.65
N SER A 506 -22.56 25.50 -14.65
CA SER A 506 -23.96 25.56 -15.08
C SER A 506 -24.13 25.22 -16.58
N ASP A 507 -23.20 25.64 -17.43
CA ASP A 507 -23.15 25.25 -18.86
C ASP A 507 -22.98 23.74 -19.04
N MET A 508 -22.16 23.09 -18.22
CA MET A 508 -21.98 21.64 -18.24
C MET A 508 -23.27 20.92 -17.83
N LEU A 509 -23.94 21.38 -16.76
CA LEU A 509 -25.22 20.80 -16.35
C LEU A 509 -26.32 21.01 -17.39
N ALA A 510 -26.34 22.15 -18.10
CA ALA A 510 -27.30 22.42 -19.17
C ALA A 510 -27.23 21.39 -20.32
N GLU A 511 -26.07 20.77 -20.55
CA GLU A 511 -25.91 19.69 -21.53
C GLU A 511 -26.33 18.31 -21.01
N ILE A 512 -26.27 18.13 -19.69
CA ILE A 512 -26.56 16.85 -19.01
C ILE A 512 -28.05 16.72 -18.71
N ILE A 513 -28.70 17.82 -18.30
CA ILE A 513 -30.11 17.86 -17.91
C ILE A 513 -31.03 17.15 -18.92
N PRO A 514 -30.91 17.37 -20.25
CA PRO A 514 -31.77 16.71 -21.24
C PRO A 514 -31.54 15.20 -21.38
N LEU A 515 -30.42 14.68 -20.86
CA LEU A 515 -30.05 13.27 -20.91
C LEU A 515 -30.54 12.48 -19.70
N VAL A 516 -30.96 13.15 -18.63
CA VAL A 516 -31.44 12.54 -17.40
C VAL A 516 -32.97 12.41 -17.44
N PRO A 517 -33.55 11.22 -17.21
CA PRO A 517 -34.99 11.06 -17.09
C PRO A 517 -35.58 12.01 -16.03
N GLY A 518 -36.59 12.79 -16.41
CA GLY A 518 -37.18 13.82 -15.54
C GLY A 518 -36.30 15.07 -15.31
N GLY A 519 -35.13 15.16 -15.98
CA GLY A 519 -34.17 16.23 -15.81
C GLY A 519 -34.72 17.62 -16.14
N GLU A 520 -35.58 17.72 -17.16
CA GLU A 520 -36.18 19.01 -17.53
C GLU A 520 -37.10 19.58 -16.43
N GLN A 521 -37.72 18.71 -15.63
CA GLN A 521 -38.56 19.09 -14.49
C GLN A 521 -37.79 19.11 -13.15
N ALA A 522 -36.49 18.83 -13.19
CA ALA A 522 -35.64 18.74 -12.00
C ALA A 522 -35.49 20.09 -11.30
N GLU A 523 -35.24 20.03 -10.01
CA GLU A 523 -34.80 21.18 -9.22
C GLU A 523 -33.38 21.55 -9.62
N ARG A 524 -33.16 22.85 -9.89
CA ARG A 524 -31.87 23.41 -10.33
C ARG A 524 -31.51 24.52 -9.35
N LEU A 525 -30.33 24.42 -8.78
CA LEU A 525 -29.84 25.37 -7.78
C LEU A 525 -28.45 25.86 -8.19
N ASP A 526 -28.21 27.14 -7.94
CA ASP A 526 -26.91 27.77 -8.04
C ASP A 526 -26.38 27.94 -6.61
N ALA A 527 -25.17 27.46 -6.34
CA ALA A 527 -24.59 27.50 -5.00
C ALA A 527 -24.37 28.94 -4.50
N GLY A 528 -24.17 29.89 -5.40
CA GLY A 528 -23.99 31.32 -5.08
C GLY A 528 -25.27 32.07 -4.73
N GLU A 529 -26.45 31.46 -4.91
CA GLU A 529 -27.73 32.07 -4.52
C GLU A 529 -27.95 32.06 -3.00
N GLU A 530 -28.67 33.08 -2.50
CA GLU A 530 -29.06 33.15 -1.09
C GLU A 530 -29.97 31.97 -0.71
N ASP A 531 -29.76 31.40 0.47
CA ASP A 531 -30.49 30.24 1.01
C ASP A 531 -30.42 28.94 0.17
N SER A 532 -29.54 28.88 -0.85
CA SER A 532 -29.35 27.72 -1.75
C SER A 532 -29.13 26.40 -0.98
N ARG A 533 -28.36 26.45 0.11
CA ARG A 533 -28.10 25.32 1.00
C ARG A 533 -29.37 24.80 1.71
N GLU A 534 -30.21 25.68 2.23
CA GLU A 534 -31.47 25.28 2.90
C GLU A 534 -32.45 24.68 1.89
N HIS A 535 -32.53 25.27 0.69
CA HIS A 535 -33.32 24.73 -0.41
C HIS A 535 -32.84 23.35 -0.82
N LEU A 536 -31.52 23.15 -1.00
CA LEU A 536 -30.95 21.85 -1.34
C LEU A 536 -31.25 20.79 -0.28
N LEU A 537 -31.01 21.09 1.00
CA LEU A 537 -31.31 20.16 2.09
C LEU A 537 -32.80 19.83 2.18
N THR A 538 -33.68 20.80 1.86
CA THR A 538 -35.12 20.57 1.78
C THR A 538 -35.45 19.64 0.62
N ALA A 539 -34.88 19.85 -0.56
CA ALA A 539 -35.08 19.03 -1.75
C ALA A 539 -34.65 17.57 -1.53
N LEU A 540 -33.43 17.37 -1.00
CA LEU A 540 -32.87 16.05 -0.68
C LEU A 540 -33.70 15.28 0.35
N ASN A 541 -34.46 15.99 1.20
CA ASN A 541 -35.32 15.38 2.22
C ASN A 541 -36.73 15.04 1.73
N ARG A 542 -37.12 15.37 0.49
CA ARG A 542 -38.45 15.05 -0.06
C ARG A 542 -38.61 13.56 -0.44
N GLY A 543 -37.51 12.85 -0.64
CA GLY A 543 -37.49 11.45 -1.05
C GLY A 543 -36.11 11.02 -1.58
N PRO A 544 -35.99 9.79 -2.12
CA PRO A 544 -34.79 9.36 -2.82
C PRO A 544 -34.46 10.34 -3.95
N SER A 545 -33.17 10.62 -4.18
CA SER A 545 -32.75 11.60 -5.18
C SER A 545 -31.61 11.12 -6.06
N TRP A 546 -31.55 11.67 -7.26
CA TRP A 546 -30.36 11.71 -8.10
C TRP A 546 -29.72 13.06 -7.94
N PHE A 547 -28.71 13.14 -7.10
CA PHE A 547 -28.01 14.37 -6.82
C PHE A 547 -26.84 14.52 -7.78
N ASN A 548 -26.95 15.49 -8.69
CA ASN A 548 -25.94 15.79 -9.70
C ASN A 548 -25.30 17.14 -9.37
N TYR A 549 -23.98 17.13 -9.19
CA TYR A 549 -23.20 18.31 -8.85
C TYR A 549 -22.14 18.58 -9.91
N SER A 550 -21.96 19.85 -10.28
CA SER A 550 -20.82 20.31 -11.07
C SER A 550 -20.23 21.55 -10.41
N GLY A 551 -18.95 21.50 -10.03
CA GLY A 551 -18.35 22.60 -9.27
C GLY A 551 -17.04 22.27 -8.58
N HIS A 552 -16.54 23.22 -7.80
CA HIS A 552 -15.38 23.04 -6.95
C HIS A 552 -15.64 22.03 -5.83
N GLY A 553 -14.58 21.37 -5.36
CA GLY A 553 -14.73 20.37 -4.31
C GLY A 553 -13.41 20.01 -3.68
N SER A 554 -13.54 19.41 -2.51
CA SER A 554 -12.43 18.98 -1.68
C SER A 554 -12.76 17.65 -1.02
N LEU A 555 -11.84 17.15 -0.20
CA LEU A 555 -12.09 16.01 0.67
C LEU A 555 -13.31 16.20 1.58
N SER A 556 -13.66 17.44 1.96
CA SER A 556 -14.62 17.68 3.04
C SER A 556 -15.88 18.46 2.68
N ARG A 557 -15.92 19.09 1.51
CA ARG A 557 -17.03 19.95 1.08
C ARG A 557 -17.13 20.06 -0.43
N LEU A 558 -18.33 20.40 -0.89
CA LEU A 558 -18.63 20.91 -2.23
C LEU A 558 -18.71 22.44 -2.18
N CYS A 559 -18.12 23.10 -3.19
CA CYS A 559 -17.89 24.55 -3.34
C CYS A 559 -17.23 25.27 -2.15
N ASP A 560 -16.93 26.56 -2.31
CA ASP A 560 -16.37 27.41 -1.24
C ASP A 560 -17.47 27.99 -0.31
N GLU A 561 -18.72 28.05 -0.78
CA GLU A 561 -19.94 28.41 -0.04
C GLU A 561 -20.38 27.29 0.93
N GLU A 562 -19.72 26.13 0.86
CA GLU A 562 -20.00 24.95 1.68
C GLU A 562 -21.44 24.44 1.50
N ILE A 563 -21.92 24.38 0.25
CA ILE A 563 -23.29 23.96 -0.08
C ILE A 563 -23.63 22.60 0.55
N LEU A 564 -22.65 21.68 0.60
CA LEU A 564 -22.70 20.43 1.36
C LEU A 564 -21.32 20.06 1.91
N THR A 565 -21.31 19.45 3.08
CA THR A 565 -20.12 19.00 3.82
C THR A 565 -20.19 17.51 4.16
N LEU A 566 -19.08 16.94 4.66
CA LEU A 566 -19.00 15.56 5.17
C LEU A 566 -20.16 15.19 6.11
N ASN A 567 -20.59 16.13 6.95
CA ASN A 567 -21.59 15.89 7.98
C ASN A 567 -23.03 16.00 7.47
N ASP A 568 -23.26 16.48 6.25
CA ASP A 568 -24.62 16.77 5.79
C ASP A 568 -25.40 15.53 5.37
N GLY A 569 -24.71 14.45 4.97
CA GLY A 569 -25.37 13.18 4.64
C GLY A 569 -26.26 12.67 5.77
N GLN A 570 -25.89 12.89 7.03
CA GLN A 570 -26.69 12.48 8.20
C GLN A 570 -28.02 13.24 8.33
N ASN A 571 -28.15 14.39 7.68
CA ASN A 571 -29.36 15.19 7.70
C ASN A 571 -30.39 14.69 6.67
N TRP A 572 -29.98 13.85 5.71
CA TRP A 572 -30.87 13.33 4.67
C TRP A 572 -31.75 12.21 5.24
N LYS A 573 -33.05 12.22 4.91
CA LYS A 573 -34.02 11.20 5.37
C LYS A 573 -34.11 9.98 4.47
N GLN A 574 -33.54 10.06 3.28
CA GLN A 574 -33.47 8.98 2.30
C GLN A 574 -32.11 9.01 1.63
N PRO A 575 -31.59 7.87 1.15
CA PRO A 575 -30.34 7.85 0.43
C PRO A 575 -30.48 8.46 -0.96
N SER A 576 -29.36 8.87 -1.55
CA SER A 576 -29.29 9.40 -2.92
C SER A 576 -28.22 8.70 -3.74
N VAL A 577 -28.44 8.58 -5.04
CA VAL A 577 -27.34 8.35 -5.98
C VAL A 577 -26.68 9.69 -6.24
N VAL A 578 -25.38 9.79 -6.01
CA VAL A 578 -24.64 11.05 -6.11
C VAL A 578 -23.65 10.97 -7.26
N ILE A 579 -23.75 11.91 -8.20
CA ILE A 579 -22.78 12.08 -9.29
C ILE A 579 -22.14 13.45 -9.13
N ALA A 580 -20.85 13.49 -8.84
CA ALA A 580 -20.13 14.73 -8.55
C ALA A 580 -19.01 14.96 -9.57
N TRP A 581 -19.19 15.97 -10.42
CA TRP A 581 -18.21 16.47 -11.37
C TRP A 581 -17.40 17.59 -10.71
N THR A 582 -16.35 17.19 -9.98
CA THR A 582 -15.62 18.07 -9.05
C THR A 582 -14.14 17.66 -8.87
N CYS A 583 -13.52 17.89 -7.70
CA CYS A 583 -12.20 17.40 -7.31
C CYS A 583 -12.24 16.69 -5.95
N LEU A 584 -11.39 15.67 -5.76
CA LEU A 584 -11.06 14.99 -4.48
C LEU A 584 -12.19 14.37 -3.64
N ALA A 585 -13.46 14.59 -3.96
CA ALA A 585 -14.61 14.22 -3.13
C ALA A 585 -14.75 12.71 -2.88
N GLY A 586 -14.16 11.88 -3.75
CA GLY A 586 -14.12 10.41 -3.66
C GLY A 586 -12.77 9.83 -3.22
N HIS A 587 -11.82 10.64 -2.72
CA HIS A 587 -10.46 10.18 -2.38
C HIS A 587 -10.42 9.35 -1.09
N PHE A 588 -10.86 8.09 -1.20
CA PHE A 588 -11.05 7.18 -0.07
C PHE A 588 -9.76 6.71 0.63
N ALA A 589 -8.66 6.61 -0.12
CA ALA A 589 -7.37 6.16 0.42
C ALA A 589 -6.54 7.27 1.09
N HIS A 590 -7.11 8.47 1.28
CA HIS A 590 -6.38 9.59 1.87
C HIS A 590 -5.94 9.25 3.32
N PRO A 591 -4.66 9.43 3.69
CA PRO A 591 -4.08 8.78 4.86
C PRO A 591 -4.60 9.28 6.21
N THR A 592 -5.16 10.49 6.28
CA THR A 592 -5.49 11.13 7.57
C THR A 592 -6.96 11.56 7.69
N GLN A 593 -7.64 11.73 6.56
CA GLN A 593 -8.96 12.35 6.45
C GLN A 593 -9.87 11.48 5.58
N ALA A 594 -11.11 11.30 6.01
CA ALA A 594 -12.14 10.66 5.20
C ALA A 594 -12.65 11.67 4.15
N SER A 595 -12.93 11.16 2.96
CA SER A 595 -13.55 11.92 1.87
C SER A 595 -15.06 12.06 2.05
N LEU A 596 -15.64 13.07 1.38
CA LEU A 596 -17.07 13.36 1.34
C LEU A 596 -17.88 12.10 1.03
N ALA A 597 -17.46 11.38 -0.02
CA ALA A 597 -18.11 10.17 -0.47
C ALA A 597 -18.05 9.06 0.58
N GLU A 598 -16.92 8.84 1.26
CA GLU A 598 -16.83 7.84 2.33
C GLU A 598 -17.80 8.12 3.48
N ALA A 599 -17.86 9.37 3.96
CA ALA A 599 -18.75 9.74 5.05
C ALA A 599 -20.23 9.55 4.68
N TRP A 600 -20.60 9.93 3.47
CA TRP A 600 -21.97 9.76 2.98
C TRP A 600 -22.32 8.30 2.71
N MET A 601 -21.39 7.50 2.20
CA MET A 601 -21.57 6.06 2.03
C MET A 601 -21.72 5.34 3.38
N GLN A 602 -21.07 5.80 4.45
CA GLN A 602 -21.19 5.22 5.80
C GLN A 602 -22.39 5.75 6.61
N THR A 603 -23.14 6.72 6.09
CA THR A 603 -24.34 7.23 6.77
C THR A 603 -25.47 6.18 6.70
N PRO A 604 -26.07 5.73 7.83
CA PRO A 604 -27.03 4.62 7.83
C PRO A 604 -28.35 4.84 7.06
N VAL A 605 -28.94 6.03 7.18
CA VAL A 605 -30.26 6.34 6.59
C VAL A 605 -30.13 7.26 5.38
N GLY A 606 -29.44 8.38 5.55
CA GLY A 606 -29.20 9.38 4.52
C GLY A 606 -27.92 9.14 3.72
N GLY A 607 -27.38 10.23 3.18
CA GLY A 607 -26.15 10.21 2.39
C GLY A 607 -26.29 9.44 1.07
N ALA A 608 -25.18 8.90 0.60
CA ALA A 608 -25.09 8.24 -0.70
C ALA A 608 -25.40 6.74 -0.58
N VAL A 609 -26.23 6.19 -1.49
CA VAL A 609 -26.27 4.73 -1.75
C VAL A 609 -25.20 4.32 -2.76
N ALA A 610 -24.87 5.22 -3.67
CA ALA A 610 -23.70 5.15 -4.53
C ALA A 610 -23.20 6.58 -4.82
N PHE A 611 -21.89 6.70 -5.00
CA PHE A 611 -21.20 7.94 -5.34
C PHE A 611 -20.28 7.69 -6.53
N LEU A 612 -20.53 8.37 -7.65
CA LEU A 612 -19.59 8.47 -8.76
C LEU A 612 -18.88 9.82 -8.70
N GLY A 613 -17.56 9.81 -8.58
CA GLY A 613 -16.80 11.04 -8.58
C GLY A 613 -15.29 10.85 -8.44
N PRO A 614 -14.56 11.97 -8.31
CA PRO A 614 -13.12 12.02 -8.46
C PRO A 614 -12.37 11.71 -7.16
N VAL A 615 -11.30 10.93 -7.28
CA VAL A 615 -10.17 10.85 -6.34
C VAL A 615 -9.17 11.97 -6.63
N GLY A 616 -8.95 12.28 -7.91
CA GLY A 616 -7.97 13.25 -8.38
C GLY A 616 -8.50 14.67 -8.53
N GLU A 617 -7.64 15.54 -9.08
CA GLU A 617 -7.98 16.90 -9.50
C GLU A 617 -8.00 16.95 -11.03
N THR A 618 -9.10 17.47 -11.60
CA THR A 618 -9.33 17.58 -13.05
C THR A 618 -10.03 18.88 -13.37
N THR A 619 -9.98 19.31 -14.62
CA THR A 619 -10.68 20.52 -15.08
C THR A 619 -12.11 20.21 -15.57
N THR A 620 -13.00 21.19 -15.51
CA THR A 620 -14.38 21.08 -16.06
C THR A 620 -14.37 20.67 -17.54
N PHE A 621 -13.40 21.15 -18.32
CA PHE A 621 -13.25 20.79 -19.73
C PHE A 621 -12.99 19.29 -19.92
N GLU A 622 -12.10 18.71 -19.12
CA GLU A 622 -11.79 17.28 -19.17
C GLU A 622 -12.99 16.43 -18.74
N GLN A 623 -13.74 16.89 -17.74
CA GLN A 623 -14.91 16.19 -17.21
C GLN A 623 -16.12 16.23 -18.14
N ARG A 624 -16.32 17.32 -18.89
CA ARG A 624 -17.51 17.55 -19.74
C ARG A 624 -17.76 16.41 -20.74
N SER A 625 -16.70 15.92 -21.39
CA SER A 625 -16.82 14.79 -22.35
C SER A 625 -17.26 13.51 -21.65
N ALA A 626 -16.61 13.18 -20.52
CA ALA A 626 -16.91 11.98 -19.75
C ALA A 626 -18.35 12.01 -19.19
N ALA A 627 -18.81 13.17 -18.72
CA ALA A 627 -20.17 13.32 -18.25
C ALA A 627 -21.20 13.06 -19.35
N ARG A 628 -21.01 13.65 -20.54
CA ARG A 628 -21.92 13.42 -21.67
C ARG A 628 -22.00 11.93 -22.03
N VAL A 629 -20.85 11.26 -22.13
CA VAL A 629 -20.78 9.81 -22.40
C VAL A 629 -21.50 9.02 -21.30
N PHE A 630 -21.25 9.34 -20.03
CA PHE A 630 -21.88 8.70 -18.89
C PHE A 630 -23.41 8.77 -18.94
N TYR A 631 -23.98 9.98 -19.05
CA TYR A 631 -25.44 10.13 -19.03
C TYR A 631 -26.10 9.59 -20.31
N GLN A 632 -25.45 9.66 -21.47
CA GLN A 632 -25.93 8.98 -22.69
C GLN A 632 -25.96 7.46 -22.52
N ALA A 633 -24.92 6.89 -21.90
CA ALA A 633 -24.86 5.47 -21.60
C ALA A 633 -25.93 5.07 -20.59
N LEU A 634 -26.14 5.87 -19.54
CA LEU A 634 -27.12 5.63 -18.51
C LEU A 634 -28.57 5.69 -19.02
N ALA A 635 -28.86 6.51 -20.04
CA ALA A 635 -30.16 6.49 -20.70
C ALA A 635 -30.45 5.14 -21.43
N GLN A 636 -29.42 4.33 -21.70
CA GLN A 636 -29.53 3.03 -22.34
C GLN A 636 -29.30 1.85 -21.38
N GLN A 637 -28.60 2.10 -20.26
CA GLN A 637 -28.18 1.12 -19.28
C GLN A 637 -28.83 1.44 -17.94
N SER A 638 -29.53 0.48 -17.33
CA SER A 638 -30.19 0.72 -16.04
C SER A 638 -29.24 0.69 -14.84
N ARG A 639 -27.98 0.26 -15.02
CA ARG A 639 -27.00 0.08 -13.95
C ARG A 639 -25.86 1.10 -14.02
N LEU A 640 -25.48 1.61 -12.85
CA LEU A 640 -24.46 2.65 -12.72
C LEU A 640 -23.11 2.24 -13.31
N GLY A 641 -22.66 1.02 -13.00
CA GLY A 641 -21.36 0.52 -13.45
C GLY A 641 -21.26 0.32 -14.96
N ASP A 642 -22.34 -0.11 -15.61
CA ASP A 642 -22.36 -0.31 -17.06
C ASP A 642 -22.22 1.03 -17.81
N ALA A 643 -22.84 2.10 -17.30
CA ALA A 643 -22.69 3.44 -17.84
C ALA A 643 -21.27 3.99 -17.65
N TRP A 644 -20.68 3.79 -16.46
CA TRP A 644 -19.30 4.22 -16.20
C TRP A 644 -18.28 3.43 -17.03
N LEU A 645 -18.51 2.15 -17.28
CA LEU A 645 -17.65 1.32 -18.10
C LEU A 645 -17.53 1.87 -19.54
N GLN A 646 -18.60 2.45 -20.10
CA GLN A 646 -18.53 3.10 -21.41
C GLN A 646 -17.61 4.34 -21.41
N VAL A 647 -17.61 5.11 -20.32
CA VAL A 647 -16.67 6.24 -20.15
C VAL A 647 -15.22 5.74 -20.13
N LEU A 648 -14.96 4.64 -19.43
CA LEU A 648 -13.63 4.02 -19.39
C LEU A 648 -13.20 3.50 -20.76
N GLN A 649 -14.11 2.98 -21.57
CA GLN A 649 -13.84 2.45 -22.91
C GLN A 649 -13.60 3.53 -23.96
N ASP A 650 -14.24 4.70 -23.83
CA ASP A 650 -14.02 5.82 -24.74
C ASP A 650 -12.66 6.49 -24.51
N LYS A 651 -11.72 6.19 -25.41
CA LYS A 651 -10.35 6.71 -25.38
C LYS A 651 -10.26 8.21 -25.68
N ASN A 652 -11.34 8.86 -26.11
CA ASN A 652 -11.37 10.32 -26.28
C ASN A 652 -11.51 11.05 -24.93
N ASN A 653 -11.98 10.37 -23.88
CA ASN A 653 -12.03 10.94 -22.54
C ASN A 653 -10.62 11.07 -21.95
N ALA A 654 -10.39 12.17 -21.21
CA ALA A 654 -9.13 12.44 -20.56
C ALA A 654 -8.72 11.29 -19.62
N ALA A 655 -7.45 10.90 -19.67
CA ALA A 655 -6.93 9.81 -18.85
C ALA A 655 -7.10 10.08 -17.35
N ASP A 656 -6.94 11.33 -16.92
CA ASP A 656 -7.12 11.75 -15.53
C ASP A 656 -8.56 11.59 -15.05
N VAL A 657 -9.55 11.74 -15.94
CA VAL A 657 -10.96 11.48 -15.61
C VAL A 657 -11.23 9.97 -15.61
N ARG A 658 -10.78 9.24 -16.63
CA ARG A 658 -10.99 7.78 -16.73
C ARG A 658 -10.39 7.03 -15.53
N TRP A 659 -9.21 7.42 -15.07
CA TRP A 659 -8.51 6.71 -14.00
C TRP A 659 -8.53 7.41 -12.64
N GLY A 660 -8.97 8.68 -12.60
CA GLY A 660 -9.11 9.46 -11.37
C GLY A 660 -10.54 9.54 -10.85
N PHE A 661 -11.52 8.89 -11.50
CA PHE A 661 -12.90 8.75 -11.01
C PHE A 661 -13.22 7.29 -10.70
N LEU A 662 -14.17 7.07 -9.79
CA LEU A 662 -14.59 5.75 -9.34
C LEU A 662 -16.03 5.72 -8.85
N ILE A 663 -16.55 4.51 -8.64
CA ILE A 663 -17.81 4.25 -7.97
C ILE A 663 -17.50 3.79 -6.54
N LEU A 664 -17.92 4.58 -5.54
CA LEU A 664 -18.12 4.06 -4.18
C LEU A 664 -19.57 3.61 -4.07
N GLY A 665 -19.80 2.32 -3.97
CA GLY A 665 -21.12 1.69 -4.08
C GLY A 665 -21.06 0.35 -4.81
N ASP A 666 -22.22 -0.28 -4.94
CA ASP A 666 -22.37 -1.48 -5.76
C ASP A 666 -22.33 -1.08 -7.25
N PRO A 667 -21.38 -1.60 -8.06
CA PRO A 667 -21.34 -1.28 -9.50
C PRO A 667 -22.56 -1.82 -10.26
N ALA A 668 -23.27 -2.81 -9.72
CA ALA A 668 -24.50 -3.34 -10.32
C ALA A 668 -25.76 -2.57 -9.91
N LEU A 669 -25.65 -1.51 -9.09
CA LEU A 669 -26.79 -0.73 -8.62
C LEU A 669 -27.64 -0.22 -9.78
N HIS A 670 -28.93 -0.53 -9.73
CA HIS A 670 -29.93 0.10 -10.57
C HIS A 670 -30.17 1.54 -10.15
N VAL A 671 -29.90 2.47 -11.06
CA VAL A 671 -30.01 3.91 -10.74
C VAL A 671 -31.47 4.35 -10.65
N GLU A 672 -32.40 3.68 -11.32
CA GLU A 672 -33.83 3.80 -11.09
C GLU A 672 -34.32 2.49 -10.47
N PRO A 673 -35.07 2.51 -9.34
CA PRO A 673 -35.67 1.31 -8.78
C PRO A 673 -36.55 0.62 -9.83
N ALA A 674 -36.56 -0.72 -9.85
CA ALA A 674 -37.43 -1.47 -10.74
C ALA A 674 -38.92 -1.14 -10.43
N PRO A 675 -39.78 -0.97 -11.45
CA PRO A 675 -41.19 -0.61 -11.26
C PRO A 675 -42.01 -1.69 -10.55
#